data_AF-A0A2E3WUT7-F1
#
_entry.id   AF-A0A2E3WUT7-F1
#
_cell.length_a   1.000
_cell.length_b   1.000
_cell.length_c   1.000
_cell.angle_alpha   90.00
_cell.angle_beta   90.00
_cell.angle_gamma   90.00
#
_symmetry.space_group_name_H-M   'P 1'
#
loop_
_entity.id
_entity.type
_entity.pdbx_description
1 polymer ?
#
loop_
_entity_poly.entity_id
_entity_poly.type
_entity_poly.pdbx_seq_one_letter_code
_entity_poly.pdbx_strand_id
1 'polypeptide(L)'
;MLTDDSSKSNYTIYLESNGDGSGERFESINLYTISPDMTIHAILRSEGSSEVTTENPMVNWSLNGSFADLNINNGGRSATLHTYNVGSGSIVLTYEGKTFTYEVNVAIPPAPEAKSDSVYTAVDTLVSIPVLDNDLFDPVNGPINVLSVTNGTNGNAVLNGSSIDYTPNSGFYGSDTFTYTIENNKGGQDTATVTVNVVTAFTWTGNGSDSNWDNGDNWCGVIADGACPGGAAPNSSQLARFDNICGANCDVDINTDIDVAGVYMTSDYTGTITQQSGVSITTRGSHWRQYGGTFVGSDGVINHLKFRLYDGQFTSTSGTMSLSGTVSNGDAYTYEDAFVIQSGTFIHNNGTIEMAWDSPYNSSGSRNNGNIGGLYVDTATDFYNLVINVDDTQVDGGYGQANVVVSTTDTVTVTNQLIVHDGSLSGSGTIYLSGDYVINCADSTLSGQRCASGGSARVIMLGKTGASQPITTQGEGRAPHLYIDSGSSEVAVVGTDLNAQKFTLNSGNFIAPSGNFRLSGWVHGANATDNRNGFYIVGGSYTHNSGTVTLAWHSSYSSASSYNQGKTGGINAQAALTLNNLVIDVDDISDSGGYNQARIWIQGPNVPVLEGDLTVDDGALLEGSLNVMGDLTFNCVDLVQTAQNCAGGGTTNIQLMGTSGQTITQNNEALFPGSLMTVNNPVGVSLLTNVTFQGTGHHLEVVDGVFDLGAFNFSNIDNVTITSPGSVNENTGDMTWLGTCTATGGASCPTN
;
A
#
# COMPACT_ATOMS: atom_id res chain seq x y z
N MET A 1 -5.85 -33.33 -25.19
CA MET A 1 -7.20 -33.11 -24.60
C MET A 1 -7.19 -33.60 -23.16
N LEU A 2 -7.64 -32.78 -22.21
CA LEU A 2 -7.87 -33.20 -20.82
C LEU A 2 -9.32 -33.69 -20.72
N THR A 3 -9.53 -34.96 -20.42
CA THR A 3 -10.85 -35.47 -20.03
C THR A 3 -10.88 -35.62 -18.52
N ASP A 4 -11.72 -34.82 -17.87
CA ASP A 4 -11.99 -34.89 -16.45
C ASP A 4 -12.84 -36.13 -16.15
N ASP A 5 -12.26 -37.12 -15.47
CA ASP A 5 -13.02 -38.17 -14.80
C ASP A 5 -13.14 -37.77 -13.33
N SER A 6 -14.18 -36.98 -13.05
CA SER A 6 -14.55 -36.43 -11.73
C SER A 6 -14.69 -37.46 -10.58
N SER A 7 -14.43 -38.74 -10.83
CA SER A 7 -14.47 -39.81 -9.83
C SER A 7 -13.08 -40.34 -9.39
N LYS A 8 -11.97 -39.86 -9.96
CA LYS A 8 -10.60 -40.30 -9.60
C LYS A 8 -9.59 -39.15 -9.64
N SER A 9 -8.63 -39.14 -8.70
CA SER A 9 -7.52 -38.17 -8.58
C SER A 9 -6.47 -38.23 -9.72
N ASN A 10 -6.80 -38.82 -10.87
CA ASN A 10 -5.84 -39.16 -11.92
C ASN A 10 -6.19 -38.43 -13.23
N TYR A 11 -5.32 -37.52 -13.66
CA TYR A 11 -5.42 -36.85 -14.95
C TYR A 11 -4.50 -37.56 -15.97
N THR A 12 -5.05 -37.90 -17.14
CA THR A 12 -4.28 -38.45 -18.27
C THR A 12 -4.10 -37.37 -19.33
N ILE A 13 -2.85 -37.05 -19.67
CA ILE A 13 -2.52 -36.06 -20.69
C ILE A 13 -2.12 -36.80 -21.96
N TYR A 14 -2.91 -36.60 -23.02
CA TYR A 14 -2.57 -37.08 -24.36
C TYR A 14 -1.77 -36.00 -25.09
N LEU A 15 -0.52 -36.33 -25.44
CA LEU A 15 0.34 -35.54 -26.31
C LEU A 15 0.35 -36.22 -27.69
N GLU A 16 -0.29 -35.60 -28.67
CA GLU A 16 -0.25 -36.03 -30.07
C GLU A 16 0.74 -35.14 -30.82
N SER A 17 1.72 -35.74 -31.50
CA SER A 17 2.51 -35.01 -32.50
C SER A 17 1.96 -35.32 -33.89
N ASN A 18 1.42 -34.31 -34.56
CA ASN A 18 1.12 -34.38 -35.98
C ASN A 18 2.36 -33.92 -36.76
N GLY A 19 3.41 -34.75 -36.76
CA GLY A 19 4.66 -34.43 -37.44
C GLY A 19 4.65 -34.91 -38.89
N ASP A 20 4.64 -34.00 -39.85
CA ASP A 20 4.84 -34.25 -41.28
C ASP A 20 6.32 -34.51 -41.68
N GLY A 21 7.18 -34.77 -40.70
CA GLY A 21 8.61 -35.00 -40.89
C GLY A 21 9.47 -33.73 -40.89
N SER A 22 8.89 -32.53 -40.74
CA SER A 22 9.63 -31.31 -40.41
C SER A 22 9.65 -31.10 -38.89
N GLY A 23 10.84 -31.02 -38.31
CA GLY A 23 11.02 -31.03 -36.86
C GLY A 23 10.40 -29.82 -36.15
N GLU A 24 9.17 -29.95 -35.67
CA GLU A 24 8.58 -29.01 -34.71
C GLU A 24 9.04 -29.37 -33.28
N ARG A 25 9.62 -28.37 -32.59
CA ARG A 25 9.95 -28.42 -31.16
C ARG A 25 8.72 -28.04 -30.35
N PHE A 26 8.32 -28.89 -29.39
CA PHE A 26 7.46 -28.46 -28.28
C PHE A 26 8.36 -27.89 -27.18
N GLU A 27 8.26 -26.58 -26.89
CA GLU A 27 9.27 -25.86 -26.09
C GLU A 27 9.05 -25.85 -24.57
N SER A 28 7.93 -26.33 -24.03
CA SER A 28 7.77 -26.63 -22.59
C SER A 28 6.37 -27.19 -22.31
N ILE A 29 6.22 -27.98 -21.24
CA ILE A 29 4.92 -28.33 -20.69
C ILE A 29 4.89 -27.84 -19.25
N ASN A 30 4.14 -26.76 -19.00
CA ASN A 30 3.89 -26.26 -17.66
C ASN A 30 2.63 -26.95 -17.12
N LEU A 31 2.77 -27.72 -16.05
CA LEU A 31 1.66 -28.39 -15.37
C LEU A 31 1.51 -27.78 -13.98
N TYR A 32 0.39 -27.10 -13.75
CA TYR A 32 0.00 -26.61 -12.44
C TYR A 32 -0.81 -27.71 -11.75
N THR A 33 -0.26 -28.32 -10.70
CA THR A 33 -0.97 -29.35 -9.94
C THR A 33 -1.83 -28.69 -8.84
N ILE A 34 -2.96 -29.32 -8.52
CA ILE A 34 -3.93 -28.86 -7.50
C ILE A 34 -3.90 -29.74 -6.24
N SER A 35 -2.97 -30.71 -6.17
CA SER A 35 -2.83 -31.64 -5.06
C SER A 35 -1.43 -32.27 -5.04
N PRO A 36 -0.82 -32.48 -3.86
CA PRO A 36 0.44 -33.21 -3.70
C PRO A 36 0.36 -34.70 -4.09
N ASP A 37 -0.85 -35.27 -4.21
CA ASP A 37 -1.09 -36.71 -4.47
C ASP A 37 -1.53 -37.03 -5.91
N MET A 38 -1.37 -36.09 -6.85
CA MET A 38 -1.82 -36.31 -8.23
C MET A 38 -0.86 -37.22 -9.01
N THR A 39 -1.41 -38.26 -9.66
CA THR A 39 -0.65 -39.15 -10.56
C THR A 39 -0.90 -38.73 -12.02
N ILE A 40 0.16 -38.33 -12.75
CA ILE A 40 0.06 -37.86 -14.14
C ILE A 40 0.45 -38.98 -15.10
N HIS A 41 -0.48 -39.38 -15.97
CA HIS A 41 -0.21 -40.39 -17.00
C HIS A 41 0.10 -39.70 -18.34
N ALA A 42 1.31 -39.89 -18.86
CA ALA A 42 1.69 -39.45 -20.20
C ALA A 42 1.79 -40.65 -21.17
N ILE A 43 1.04 -40.60 -22.28
CA ILE A 43 1.07 -41.64 -23.31
C ILE A 43 1.55 -40.99 -24.62
N LEU A 44 2.68 -41.46 -25.16
CA LEU A 44 3.16 -41.07 -26.49
C LEU A 44 2.60 -42.04 -27.53
N ARG A 45 1.89 -41.52 -28.54
CA ARG A 45 1.47 -42.29 -29.72
C ARG A 45 2.12 -41.69 -30.97
N SER A 46 2.75 -42.55 -31.75
CA SER A 46 3.15 -42.25 -33.13
C SER A 46 2.00 -42.64 -34.04
N GLU A 47 1.44 -41.71 -34.82
CA GLU A 47 0.55 -42.07 -35.91
C GLU A 47 1.38 -42.63 -37.08
N GLY A 48 1.15 -43.90 -37.42
CA GLY A 48 1.57 -44.44 -38.73
C GLY A 48 2.35 -45.75 -38.75
N SER A 49 2.77 -46.35 -37.64
CA SER A 49 3.44 -47.66 -37.69
C SER A 49 2.49 -48.82 -37.32
N SER A 50 1.94 -49.47 -38.33
CA SER A 50 1.51 -50.87 -38.20
C SER A 50 2.75 -51.72 -37.88
N GLU A 51 2.75 -52.38 -36.73
CA GLU A 51 3.76 -53.34 -36.27
C GLU A 51 5.20 -52.81 -36.20
N VAL A 52 5.61 -52.32 -35.03
CA VAL A 52 7.04 -52.28 -34.66
C VAL A 52 7.45 -53.70 -34.29
N THR A 53 7.93 -54.46 -35.27
CA THR A 53 8.59 -55.75 -35.03
C THR A 53 9.89 -55.53 -34.28
N THR A 54 10.10 -56.34 -33.25
CA THR A 54 11.25 -56.35 -32.36
C THR A 54 12.56 -56.61 -33.12
N GLU A 55 13.31 -55.57 -33.49
CA GLU A 55 14.77 -55.66 -33.65
C GLU A 55 15.38 -54.24 -33.68
N ASN A 56 15.59 -53.71 -32.47
CA ASN A 56 16.51 -52.62 -32.09
C ASN A 56 16.27 -51.22 -32.70
N PRO A 57 15.78 -50.28 -31.88
CA PRO A 57 16.75 -49.37 -31.28
C PRO A 57 16.68 -49.38 -29.75
N MET A 58 17.85 -49.41 -29.12
CA MET A 58 17.98 -49.26 -27.67
C MET A 58 17.53 -47.86 -27.26
N VAL A 59 16.37 -47.77 -26.63
CA VAL A 59 15.96 -46.56 -25.91
C VAL A 59 16.56 -46.66 -24.51
N ASN A 60 17.65 -45.93 -24.27
CA ASN A 60 18.21 -45.79 -22.92
C ASN A 60 17.50 -44.64 -22.22
N TRP A 61 16.87 -44.93 -21.08
CA TRP A 61 16.25 -43.94 -20.22
C TRP A 61 17.15 -43.65 -19.01
N SER A 62 17.32 -42.37 -18.68
CA SER A 62 17.99 -41.92 -17.46
C SER A 62 17.07 -40.92 -16.79
N LEU A 63 16.63 -41.25 -15.58
CA LEU A 63 15.79 -40.38 -14.75
C LEU A 63 16.67 -39.74 -13.67
N ASN A 64 16.66 -38.42 -13.56
CA ASN A 64 17.27 -37.69 -12.43
C ASN A 64 16.18 -36.91 -11.71
N GLY A 65 15.75 -37.38 -10.54
CA GLY A 65 14.78 -36.72 -9.66
C GLY A 65 13.75 -37.67 -9.04
N SER A 66 13.07 -37.24 -7.98
CA SER A 66 11.94 -37.96 -7.37
C SER A 66 10.64 -37.56 -8.06
N PHE A 67 9.91 -38.53 -8.63
CA PHE A 67 8.65 -38.33 -9.33
C PHE A 67 7.68 -39.52 -9.17
N ALA A 68 6.38 -39.23 -9.30
CA ALA A 68 5.27 -40.18 -9.31
C ALA A 68 5.05 -40.89 -10.68
N ASP A 69 4.29 -41.99 -10.65
CA ASP A 69 4.24 -43.10 -11.62
C ASP A 69 4.28 -42.75 -13.13
N LEU A 70 5.20 -43.38 -13.86
CA LEU A 70 5.27 -43.40 -15.33
C LEU A 70 4.95 -44.82 -15.83
N ASN A 71 3.86 -45.00 -16.58
CA ASN A 71 3.49 -46.29 -17.16
C ASN A 71 3.77 -46.32 -18.68
N ILE A 72 4.77 -47.10 -19.11
CA ILE A 72 5.15 -47.22 -20.53
C ILE A 72 4.70 -48.60 -21.05
N ASN A 73 3.78 -48.62 -22.01
CA ASN A 73 3.40 -49.83 -22.71
C ASN A 73 4.12 -49.92 -24.06
N ASN A 74 4.96 -50.94 -24.23
CA ASN A 74 5.50 -51.33 -25.52
C ASN A 74 5.28 -52.82 -25.75
N GLY A 75 4.29 -53.17 -26.58
CA GLY A 75 4.10 -54.55 -27.06
C GLY A 75 3.93 -55.66 -26.02
N GLY A 76 3.37 -55.37 -24.83
CA GLY A 76 2.88 -56.42 -23.91
C GLY A 76 3.76 -56.76 -22.69
N ARG A 77 4.72 -55.91 -22.29
CA ARG A 77 5.35 -56.00 -20.96
C ARG A 77 5.16 -54.69 -20.19
N SER A 78 4.54 -54.78 -19.00
CA SER A 78 4.38 -53.67 -18.06
C SER A 78 5.43 -53.80 -16.95
N ALA A 79 6.26 -52.79 -16.75
CA ALA A 79 7.05 -52.65 -15.53
C ALA A 79 6.38 -51.55 -14.69
N THR A 80 6.05 -51.87 -13.43
CA THR A 80 5.46 -50.92 -12.49
C THR A 80 6.52 -50.62 -11.43
N LEU A 81 6.85 -49.34 -11.22
CA LEU A 81 7.76 -48.90 -10.17
C LEU A 81 7.06 -47.80 -9.38
N HIS A 82 6.85 -48.03 -8.08
CA HIS A 82 6.24 -47.04 -7.17
C HIS A 82 7.33 -46.19 -6.50
N THR A 83 7.23 -44.86 -6.57
CA THR A 83 7.92 -43.93 -5.65
C THR A 83 7.12 -42.65 -5.40
N TYR A 84 7.21 -42.12 -4.17
CA TYR A 84 6.56 -40.90 -3.65
C TYR A 84 7.54 -39.70 -3.62
N ASN A 85 6.98 -38.48 -3.68
CA ASN A 85 7.59 -37.12 -3.70
C ASN A 85 7.83 -36.48 -5.08
N VAL A 86 7.29 -35.27 -5.25
CA VAL A 86 7.34 -34.42 -6.45
C VAL A 86 8.42 -33.33 -6.30
N GLY A 87 9.49 -33.42 -7.09
CA GLY A 87 10.43 -32.30 -7.35
C GLY A 87 10.30 -31.80 -8.79
N SER A 88 10.99 -30.72 -9.17
CA SER A 88 11.17 -30.31 -10.58
C SER A 88 12.31 -31.09 -11.24
N GLY A 89 12.24 -31.36 -12.56
CA GLY A 89 13.21 -32.25 -13.21
C GLY A 89 12.99 -32.41 -14.71
N SER A 90 13.83 -33.21 -15.36
CA SER A 90 13.82 -33.37 -16.81
C SER A 90 13.63 -34.82 -17.25
N ILE A 91 12.83 -35.00 -18.30
CA ILE A 91 12.65 -36.27 -19.01
C ILE A 91 13.52 -36.21 -20.26
N VAL A 92 14.47 -37.14 -20.37
CA VAL A 92 15.36 -37.24 -21.54
C VAL A 92 14.97 -38.46 -22.36
N LEU A 93 14.57 -38.25 -23.61
CA LEU A 93 14.20 -39.28 -24.58
C LEU A 93 15.21 -39.29 -25.72
N THR A 94 15.78 -40.46 -26.02
CA THR A 94 16.68 -40.62 -27.18
C THR A 94 16.05 -41.55 -28.19
N TYR A 95 15.80 -41.06 -29.40
CA TYR A 95 15.23 -41.84 -30.51
C TYR A 95 16.10 -41.66 -31.76
N GLU A 96 16.52 -42.77 -32.38
CA GLU A 96 17.42 -42.81 -33.55
C GLU A 96 18.67 -41.92 -33.42
N GLY A 97 19.29 -41.90 -32.23
CA GLY A 97 20.52 -41.14 -31.96
C GLY A 97 20.31 -39.64 -31.75
N LYS A 98 19.07 -39.13 -31.76
CA LYS A 98 18.72 -37.76 -31.37
C LYS A 98 18.15 -37.72 -29.96
N THR A 99 18.65 -36.79 -29.15
CA THR A 99 18.21 -36.59 -27.76
C THR A 99 17.20 -35.44 -27.68
N PHE A 100 16.09 -35.69 -27.01
CA PHE A 100 15.03 -34.73 -26.71
C PHE A 100 14.92 -34.61 -25.19
N THR A 101 15.18 -33.41 -24.66
CA THR A 101 15.03 -33.12 -23.24
C THR A 101 13.78 -32.31 -23.05
N TYR A 102 12.91 -32.76 -22.15
CA TYR A 102 11.69 -32.07 -21.74
C TYR A 102 11.86 -31.66 -20.28
N GLU A 103 11.75 -30.37 -20.01
CA GLU A 103 11.71 -29.88 -18.64
C GLU A 103 10.27 -29.95 -18.11
N VAL A 104 10.12 -30.56 -16.93
CA VAL A 104 8.86 -30.63 -16.20
C VAL A 104 9.01 -29.75 -14.96
N ASN A 105 8.37 -28.58 -15.02
CA ASN A 105 8.30 -27.65 -13.91
C ASN A 105 7.00 -27.89 -13.15
N VAL A 106 7.10 -28.51 -11.98
CA VAL A 106 6.01 -28.58 -11.00
C VAL A 106 6.25 -27.44 -10.02
N ALA A 107 5.46 -26.38 -10.13
CA ALA A 107 5.50 -25.28 -9.18
C ALA A 107 4.61 -25.62 -7.98
N ILE A 108 5.17 -25.56 -6.76
CA ILE A 108 4.34 -25.54 -5.55
C ILE A 108 3.61 -24.19 -5.57
N PRO A 109 2.27 -24.16 -5.44
CA PRO A 109 1.56 -22.90 -5.33
C PRO A 109 2.14 -22.11 -4.16
N PRO A 110 2.28 -20.77 -4.28
CA PRO A 110 2.78 -19.95 -3.18
C PRO A 110 2.02 -20.28 -1.90
N ALA A 111 2.75 -20.57 -0.82
CA ALA A 111 2.13 -20.80 0.48
C ALA A 111 1.39 -19.52 0.92
N PRO A 112 0.24 -19.65 1.60
CA PRO A 112 -0.28 -18.53 2.37
C PRO A 112 0.72 -18.15 3.47
N GLU A 113 0.53 -17.01 4.12
CA GLU A 113 1.36 -16.57 5.25
C GLU A 113 0.54 -16.66 6.53
N ALA A 114 0.86 -17.63 7.39
CA ALA A 114 0.24 -17.83 8.69
C ALA A 114 0.93 -16.97 9.75
N LYS A 115 0.18 -16.20 10.52
CA LYS A 115 0.72 -15.29 11.53
C LYS A 115 0.31 -15.71 12.93
N SER A 116 1.23 -15.56 13.88
CA SER A 116 1.01 -16.03 15.26
C SER A 116 -0.03 -15.19 16.01
N ASP A 117 -0.80 -15.86 16.87
CA ASP A 117 -1.89 -15.26 17.65
C ASP A 117 -1.55 -15.19 19.14
N SER A 118 -2.15 -14.22 19.83
CA SER A 118 -2.10 -14.14 21.28
C SER A 118 -3.45 -13.72 21.85
N VAL A 119 -3.97 -14.52 22.78
CA VAL A 119 -5.28 -14.30 23.40
C VAL A 119 -5.20 -14.45 24.93
N TYR A 120 -6.14 -13.82 25.62
CA TYR A 120 -6.33 -14.00 27.05
C TYR A 120 -7.73 -14.57 27.32
N THR A 121 -7.79 -15.55 28.20
CA THR A 121 -9.04 -16.13 28.71
C THR A 121 -8.98 -16.25 30.23
N ALA A 122 -10.15 -16.33 30.86
CA ALA A 122 -10.25 -16.64 32.27
C ALA A 122 -9.95 -18.12 32.52
N VAL A 123 -9.50 -18.45 33.73
CA VAL A 123 -9.43 -19.85 34.21
C VAL A 123 -10.77 -20.55 33.99
N ASP A 124 -10.72 -21.84 33.62
CA ASP A 124 -11.88 -22.69 33.35
C ASP A 124 -12.84 -22.17 32.25
N THR A 125 -12.43 -21.19 31.45
CA THR A 125 -13.30 -20.54 30.45
C THR A 125 -12.82 -20.83 29.02
N LEU A 126 -13.73 -21.38 28.21
CA LEU A 126 -13.53 -21.56 26.77
C LEU A 126 -13.40 -20.20 26.08
N VAL A 127 -12.45 -20.09 25.15
CA VAL A 127 -12.29 -18.93 24.26
C VAL A 127 -12.28 -19.40 22.81
N SER A 128 -13.11 -18.78 21.97
CA SER A 128 -13.05 -18.94 20.50
C SER A 128 -12.05 -17.93 19.94
N ILE A 129 -11.07 -18.42 19.18
CA ILE A 129 -9.92 -17.65 18.67
C ILE A 129 -10.02 -17.57 17.15
N PRO A 130 -10.32 -16.40 16.56
CA PRO A 130 -10.42 -16.23 15.10
C PRO A 130 -9.01 -16.11 14.48
N VAL A 131 -8.31 -17.25 14.35
CA VAL A 131 -6.91 -17.29 13.93
C VAL A 131 -6.65 -16.85 12.49
N LEU A 132 -7.67 -16.83 11.61
CA LEU A 132 -7.49 -16.41 10.21
C LEU A 132 -7.50 -14.89 10.03
N ASP A 133 -7.85 -14.10 11.05
CA ASP A 133 -8.07 -12.65 10.91
C ASP A 133 -6.79 -11.90 10.51
N ASN A 134 -5.61 -12.40 10.91
CA ASN A 134 -4.29 -11.81 10.63
C ASN A 134 -3.48 -12.56 9.55
N ASP A 135 -4.04 -13.60 8.94
CA ASP A 135 -3.37 -14.44 7.95
C ASP A 135 -3.51 -13.88 6.53
N LEU A 136 -2.47 -14.01 5.71
CA LEU A 136 -2.46 -13.47 4.34
C LEU A 136 -2.56 -14.57 3.29
N PHE A 137 -3.28 -14.26 2.21
CA PHE A 137 -3.41 -15.14 1.05
C PHE A 137 -3.36 -14.37 -0.26
N ASP A 138 -2.89 -15.04 -1.31
CA ASP A 138 -2.93 -14.51 -2.68
C ASP A 138 -4.34 -14.75 -3.28
N PRO A 139 -5.07 -13.70 -3.70
CA PRO A 139 -6.39 -13.84 -4.32
C PRO A 139 -6.42 -14.80 -5.52
N VAL A 140 -5.30 -14.95 -6.24
CA VAL A 140 -5.16 -15.89 -7.37
C VAL A 140 -5.20 -17.35 -6.89
N ASN A 141 -4.72 -17.62 -5.67
CA ASN A 141 -4.68 -18.93 -5.04
C ASN A 141 -5.90 -19.19 -4.12
N GLY A 142 -6.85 -18.26 -4.10
CA GLY A 142 -8.14 -18.38 -3.40
C GLY A 142 -8.08 -18.33 -1.87
N PRO A 143 -9.24 -18.44 -1.20
CA PRO A 143 -9.35 -18.26 0.25
C PRO A 143 -8.57 -19.34 1.02
N ILE A 144 -8.15 -18.99 2.23
CA ILE A 144 -7.46 -19.85 3.20
C ILE A 144 -8.43 -20.46 4.20
N ASN A 145 -8.10 -21.65 4.71
CA ASN A 145 -8.81 -22.31 5.79
C ASN A 145 -7.81 -22.90 6.79
N VAL A 146 -8.24 -23.08 8.05
CA VAL A 146 -7.44 -23.81 9.04
C VAL A 146 -7.53 -25.31 8.75
N LEU A 147 -6.40 -25.91 8.40
CA LEU A 147 -6.27 -27.34 8.07
C LEU A 147 -6.17 -28.20 9.32
N SER A 148 -5.37 -27.78 10.30
CA SER A 148 -5.16 -28.56 11.52
C SER A 148 -4.74 -27.69 12.70
N VAL A 149 -4.96 -28.21 13.91
CA VAL A 149 -4.59 -27.59 15.18
C VAL A 149 -4.00 -28.63 16.12
N THR A 150 -2.98 -28.24 16.89
CA THR A 150 -2.42 -29.05 17.98
C THR A 150 -3.01 -28.62 19.33
N ASN A 151 -2.94 -29.48 20.34
CA ASN A 151 -3.31 -29.10 21.70
C ASN A 151 -2.18 -28.38 22.41
N GLY A 152 -2.54 -27.49 23.33
CA GLY A 152 -1.60 -26.94 24.30
C GLY A 152 -1.25 -27.95 25.39
N THR A 153 -0.22 -27.65 26.18
CA THR A 153 0.17 -28.52 27.30
C THR A 153 -0.83 -28.41 28.45
N ASN A 154 -1.50 -27.26 28.55
CA ASN A 154 -2.38 -26.88 29.65
C ASN A 154 -3.80 -26.55 29.20
N GLY A 155 -4.21 -26.99 28.01
CA GLY A 155 -5.56 -26.87 27.51
C GLY A 155 -5.80 -27.66 26.23
N ASN A 156 -7.07 -27.70 25.82
CA ASN A 156 -7.51 -28.44 24.64
C ASN A 156 -8.00 -27.44 23.58
N ALA A 157 -7.41 -27.51 22.38
CA ALA A 157 -7.74 -26.69 21.24
C ALA A 157 -8.49 -27.53 20.18
N VAL A 158 -9.63 -27.04 19.72
CA VAL A 158 -10.48 -27.74 18.75
C VAL A 158 -10.82 -26.79 17.62
N LEU A 159 -10.68 -27.26 16.39
CA LEU A 159 -11.09 -26.51 15.21
C LEU A 159 -12.62 -26.31 15.21
N ASN A 160 -13.06 -25.07 15.06
CA ASN A 160 -14.47 -24.68 14.95
C ASN A 160 -14.68 -23.79 13.71
N GLY A 161 -14.80 -24.42 12.54
CA GLY A 161 -14.93 -23.70 11.28
C GLY A 161 -13.65 -22.94 10.92
N SER A 162 -13.71 -21.61 10.93
CA SER A 162 -12.56 -20.72 10.69
C SER A 162 -11.88 -20.24 11.98
N SER A 163 -12.38 -20.62 13.16
CA SER A 163 -11.79 -20.29 14.46
C SER A 163 -11.32 -21.55 15.20
N ILE A 164 -10.61 -21.34 16.31
CA ILE A 164 -10.15 -22.40 17.21
C ILE A 164 -10.76 -22.17 18.59
N ASP A 165 -11.51 -23.15 19.09
CA ASP A 165 -12.01 -23.16 20.46
C ASP A 165 -10.94 -23.73 21.39
N TYR A 166 -10.40 -22.91 22.29
CA TYR A 166 -9.46 -23.33 23.32
C TYR A 166 -10.12 -23.37 24.70
N THR A 167 -10.00 -24.50 25.39
CA THR A 167 -10.44 -24.66 26.79
C THR A 167 -9.24 -24.96 27.67
N PRO A 168 -8.88 -24.09 28.64
CA PRO A 168 -7.85 -24.38 29.63
C PRO A 168 -8.17 -25.67 30.41
N ASN A 169 -7.15 -26.43 30.78
CA ASN A 169 -7.27 -27.48 31.78
C ASN A 169 -7.80 -26.88 33.08
N SER A 170 -8.60 -27.66 33.81
CA SER A 170 -9.31 -27.08 34.95
C SER A 170 -8.36 -26.54 36.01
N GLY A 171 -8.60 -25.31 36.46
CA GLY A 171 -7.77 -24.58 37.42
C GLY A 171 -6.42 -24.07 36.90
N PHE A 172 -6.10 -24.26 35.61
CA PHE A 172 -4.85 -23.76 35.05
C PHE A 172 -4.85 -22.23 34.94
N TYR A 173 -3.73 -21.61 35.32
CA TYR A 173 -3.44 -20.19 35.11
C TYR A 173 -1.98 -20.06 34.65
N GLY A 174 -1.72 -19.09 33.77
CA GLY A 174 -0.42 -18.92 33.12
C GLY A 174 -0.52 -18.97 31.60
N SER A 175 0.62 -18.95 30.92
CA SER A 175 0.69 -19.01 29.46
C SER A 175 0.72 -20.47 28.99
N ASP A 176 -0.08 -20.78 27.96
CA ASP A 176 -0.04 -22.02 27.21
C ASP A 176 0.11 -21.73 25.72
N THR A 177 0.72 -22.63 24.96
CA THR A 177 0.94 -22.44 23.52
C THR A 177 0.55 -23.67 22.73
N PHE A 178 0.00 -23.44 21.54
CA PHE A 178 -0.29 -24.48 20.56
C PHE A 178 -0.05 -23.95 19.15
N THR A 179 -0.13 -24.82 18.13
CA THR A 179 0.09 -24.43 16.72
C THR A 179 -1.12 -24.75 15.86
N TYR A 180 -1.31 -23.98 14.79
CA TYR A 180 -2.28 -24.27 13.75
C TYR A 180 -1.64 -24.15 12.36
N THR A 181 -2.20 -24.87 11.40
CA THR A 181 -1.75 -24.88 10.01
C THR A 181 -2.89 -24.41 9.13
N ILE A 182 -2.63 -23.47 8.23
CA ILE A 182 -3.58 -23.01 7.21
C ILE A 182 -3.24 -23.59 5.84
N GLU A 183 -4.24 -23.68 4.98
CA GLU A 183 -4.10 -24.16 3.61
C GLU A 183 -4.93 -23.30 2.65
N ASN A 184 -4.36 -22.97 1.49
CA ASN A 184 -5.08 -22.34 0.38
C ASN A 184 -5.72 -23.39 -0.55
N ASN A 185 -6.59 -22.96 -1.47
CA ASN A 185 -7.31 -23.89 -2.34
C ASN A 185 -6.43 -24.63 -3.38
N LYS A 186 -5.12 -24.34 -3.40
CA LYS A 186 -4.12 -24.98 -4.25
C LYS A 186 -3.19 -25.94 -3.48
N GLY A 187 -3.33 -26.05 -2.16
CA GLY A 187 -2.52 -26.93 -1.31
C GLY A 187 -1.21 -26.30 -0.81
N GLY A 188 -1.04 -24.98 -0.94
CA GLY A 188 0.00 -24.25 -0.23
C GLY A 188 -0.36 -24.14 1.25
N GLN A 189 0.58 -24.42 2.15
CA GLN A 189 0.36 -24.45 3.59
C GLN A 189 1.40 -23.64 4.35
N ASP A 190 1.00 -23.08 5.48
CA ASP A 190 1.89 -22.44 6.46
C ASP A 190 1.40 -22.67 7.89
N THR A 191 2.27 -22.55 8.89
CA THR A 191 1.99 -22.88 10.29
C THR A 191 2.40 -21.76 11.24
N ALA A 192 1.50 -21.40 12.16
CA ALA A 192 1.70 -20.37 13.16
C ALA A 192 1.43 -20.85 14.59
N THR A 193 1.87 -20.07 15.57
CA THR A 193 1.72 -20.36 17.01
C THR A 193 0.62 -19.50 17.62
N VAL A 194 -0.23 -20.10 18.45
CA VAL A 194 -1.17 -19.39 19.32
C VAL A 194 -0.66 -19.41 20.75
N THR A 195 -0.58 -18.24 21.38
CA THR A 195 -0.28 -18.09 22.81
C THR A 195 -1.56 -17.74 23.58
N VAL A 196 -1.96 -18.59 24.53
CA VAL A 196 -3.11 -18.35 25.40
C VAL A 196 -2.63 -18.02 26.80
N ASN A 197 -2.89 -16.79 27.24
CA ASN A 197 -2.60 -16.34 28.60
C ASN A 197 -3.85 -16.49 29.47
N VAL A 198 -3.87 -17.53 30.30
CA VAL A 198 -4.97 -17.83 31.21
C VAL A 198 -4.80 -17.07 32.51
N VAL A 199 -5.72 -16.14 32.77
CA VAL A 199 -5.69 -15.26 33.94
C VAL A 199 -6.85 -15.56 34.88
N THR A 200 -6.72 -15.13 36.13
CA THR A 200 -7.88 -15.16 37.05
C THR A 200 -8.84 -14.05 36.68
N ALA A 201 -10.14 -14.33 36.74
CA ALA A 201 -11.19 -13.34 36.48
C ALA A 201 -11.98 -13.05 37.76
N PHE A 202 -12.32 -11.78 37.93
CA PHE A 202 -13.23 -11.31 38.95
C PHE A 202 -14.50 -10.87 38.24
N THR A 203 -15.61 -11.52 38.57
CA THR A 203 -16.91 -11.26 37.96
C THR A 203 -17.68 -10.28 38.81
N TRP A 204 -18.24 -9.25 38.19
CA TRP A 204 -19.12 -8.31 38.86
C TRP A 204 -20.45 -8.97 39.21
N THR A 205 -20.80 -8.92 40.49
CA THR A 205 -22.05 -9.49 41.03
C THR A 205 -23.02 -8.42 41.53
N GLY A 206 -22.56 -7.18 41.74
CA GLY A 206 -23.41 -6.09 42.22
C GLY A 206 -24.02 -6.29 43.62
N ASN A 207 -23.48 -7.23 44.41
CA ASN A 207 -24.01 -7.62 45.72
C ASN A 207 -23.57 -6.70 46.88
N GLY A 208 -22.67 -5.76 46.63
CA GLY A 208 -22.16 -4.81 47.61
C GLY A 208 -23.21 -3.78 48.03
N SER A 209 -22.85 -2.99 49.04
CA SER A 209 -23.71 -1.92 49.57
C SER A 209 -23.93 -0.74 48.63
N ASP A 210 -23.10 -0.62 47.59
CA ASP A 210 -23.14 0.42 46.56
C ASP A 210 -22.61 -0.14 45.23
N SER A 211 -22.72 0.63 44.15
CA SER A 211 -22.26 0.29 42.80
C SER A 211 -20.78 0.61 42.54
N ASN A 212 -20.02 1.02 43.56
CA ASN A 212 -18.65 1.48 43.38
C ASN A 212 -17.71 0.33 43.00
N TRP A 213 -16.80 0.59 42.06
CA TRP A 213 -15.80 -0.37 41.59
C TRP A 213 -14.90 -0.88 42.71
N ASP A 214 -14.49 0.00 43.63
CA ASP A 214 -13.59 -0.33 44.73
C ASP A 214 -14.25 -1.10 45.89
N ASN A 215 -15.58 -1.24 45.86
CA ASN A 215 -16.29 -2.06 46.82
C ASN A 215 -16.14 -3.55 46.46
N GLY A 216 -15.22 -4.19 47.16
CA GLY A 216 -14.87 -5.59 46.99
C GLY A 216 -16.05 -6.58 47.09
N ASP A 217 -17.09 -6.24 47.85
CA ASP A 217 -18.30 -7.09 47.98
C ASP A 217 -19.08 -7.21 46.66
N ASN A 218 -18.84 -6.30 45.71
CA ASN A 218 -19.39 -6.41 44.36
C ASN A 218 -18.68 -7.46 43.49
N TRP A 219 -17.50 -7.93 43.88
CA TRP A 219 -16.67 -8.79 43.04
C TRP A 219 -16.58 -10.22 43.53
N CYS A 220 -16.66 -11.15 42.58
CA CYS A 220 -16.50 -12.57 42.79
C CYS A 220 -15.26 -13.09 42.06
N GLY A 221 -14.18 -13.38 42.79
CA GLY A 221 -13.01 -14.04 42.23
C GLY A 221 -13.27 -15.53 42.03
N VAL A 222 -12.99 -16.06 40.83
CA VAL A 222 -13.06 -17.51 40.59
C VAL A 222 -11.93 -18.20 41.37
N ILE A 223 -12.27 -18.75 42.53
CA ILE A 223 -11.51 -19.83 43.18
C ILE A 223 -12.35 -21.10 42.99
N ALA A 224 -11.68 -22.22 42.73
CA ALA A 224 -12.22 -23.45 42.15
C ALA A 224 -13.34 -24.21 42.91
N ASP A 225 -14.16 -23.58 43.76
CA ASP A 225 -15.19 -24.26 44.58
C ASP A 225 -16.59 -23.61 44.61
N GLY A 226 -16.85 -22.55 43.82
CA GLY A 226 -18.19 -21.96 43.71
C GLY A 226 -18.68 -21.20 44.95
N ALA A 227 -17.83 -20.99 45.95
CA ALA A 227 -18.09 -20.02 47.01
C ALA A 227 -17.66 -18.61 46.54
N CYS A 228 -18.57 -17.65 46.66
CA CYS A 228 -18.34 -16.25 46.34
C CYS A 228 -18.27 -15.40 47.62
N PRO A 229 -17.17 -15.48 48.40
CA PRO A 229 -16.95 -14.47 49.43
C PRO A 229 -16.65 -13.16 48.71
N GLY A 230 -17.32 -12.06 49.07
CA GLY A 230 -16.97 -10.72 48.58
C GLY A 230 -15.46 -10.54 48.53
N GLY A 231 -14.94 -10.21 47.34
CA GLY A 231 -13.52 -10.21 47.03
C GLY A 231 -12.87 -8.85 47.24
N ALA A 232 -11.63 -8.68 46.76
CA ALA A 232 -11.11 -7.35 46.46
C ALA A 232 -11.49 -6.98 45.01
N ALA A 233 -11.48 -5.71 44.65
CA ALA A 233 -11.57 -5.31 43.25
C ALA A 233 -10.40 -5.90 42.42
N PRO A 234 -10.61 -6.22 41.13
CA PRO A 234 -9.56 -6.78 40.27
C PRO A 234 -8.35 -5.85 40.16
N ASN A 235 -7.16 -6.45 40.11
CA ASN A 235 -5.88 -5.76 39.89
C ASN A 235 -5.29 -6.03 38.49
N SER A 236 -4.10 -5.50 38.25
CA SER A 236 -3.41 -5.51 36.95
C SER A 236 -3.11 -6.88 36.35
N SER A 237 -3.23 -7.96 37.13
CA SER A 237 -3.07 -9.35 36.68
C SER A 237 -4.38 -10.09 36.47
N GLN A 238 -5.52 -9.42 36.72
CA GLN A 238 -6.84 -10.03 36.79
C GLN A 238 -7.79 -9.39 35.75
N LEU A 239 -8.63 -10.22 35.15
CA LEU A 239 -9.65 -9.79 34.20
C LEU A 239 -10.89 -9.32 34.97
N ALA A 240 -11.38 -8.11 34.69
CA ALA A 240 -12.68 -7.64 35.14
C ALA A 240 -13.76 -8.15 34.17
N ARG A 241 -14.65 -9.01 34.67
CA ARG A 241 -15.70 -9.66 33.87
C ARG A 241 -17.09 -9.15 34.27
N PHE A 242 -17.90 -8.83 33.27
CA PHE A 242 -19.28 -8.38 33.42
C PHE A 242 -20.19 -9.28 32.59
N ASP A 243 -21.12 -9.95 33.25
CA ASP A 243 -22.13 -10.82 32.64
C ASP A 243 -23.47 -10.74 33.38
N ASN A 244 -24.42 -11.59 33.03
CA ASN A 244 -25.77 -11.56 33.61
C ASN A 244 -25.85 -12.00 35.10
N ILE A 245 -24.73 -12.32 35.75
CA ILE A 245 -24.69 -12.78 37.16
C ILE A 245 -25.01 -11.65 38.14
N CYS A 246 -24.85 -10.38 37.74
CA CYS A 246 -25.04 -9.18 38.57
C CYS A 246 -26.43 -8.93 39.17
N GLY A 247 -27.40 -9.82 38.91
CA GLY A 247 -28.71 -9.78 39.55
C GLY A 247 -29.47 -8.48 39.27
N ALA A 248 -29.88 -7.76 40.32
CA ALA A 248 -30.66 -6.52 40.19
C ALA A 248 -29.82 -5.25 40.06
N ASN A 249 -28.49 -5.31 40.31
CA ASN A 249 -27.59 -4.16 40.29
C ASN A 249 -26.41 -4.43 39.36
N CYS A 250 -26.67 -4.27 38.07
CA CYS A 250 -25.65 -4.48 37.05
C CYS A 250 -24.84 -3.22 36.74
N ASP A 251 -25.21 -2.07 37.32
CA ASP A 251 -24.52 -0.80 37.10
C ASP A 251 -23.27 -0.71 37.97
N VAL A 252 -22.24 -0.06 37.41
CA VAL A 252 -20.90 0.03 37.98
C VAL A 252 -20.45 1.48 37.93
N ASP A 253 -20.01 2.02 39.06
CA ASP A 253 -19.41 3.34 39.16
C ASP A 253 -17.90 3.20 39.35
N ILE A 254 -17.12 3.53 38.32
CA ILE A 254 -15.65 3.57 38.41
C ILE A 254 -15.25 4.86 39.12
N ASN A 255 -15.18 4.77 40.45
CA ASN A 255 -14.96 5.87 41.39
C ASN A 255 -13.50 6.07 41.82
N THR A 256 -12.60 5.21 41.37
CA THR A 256 -11.15 5.28 41.63
C THR A 256 -10.40 4.86 40.37
N ASP A 257 -9.14 5.28 40.24
CA ASP A 257 -8.28 4.79 39.15
C ASP A 257 -8.21 3.26 39.16
N ILE A 258 -8.36 2.66 37.98
CA ILE A 258 -8.30 1.19 37.81
C ILE A 258 -7.14 0.79 36.91
N ASP A 259 -6.49 -0.30 37.28
CA ASP A 259 -5.43 -0.96 36.52
C ASP A 259 -5.70 -2.46 36.55
N VAL A 260 -6.19 -3.01 35.44
CA VAL A 260 -6.62 -4.40 35.31
C VAL A 260 -5.95 -5.08 34.12
N ALA A 261 -5.92 -6.41 34.12
CA ALA A 261 -5.42 -7.13 32.95
C ALA A 261 -6.29 -6.84 31.72
N GLY A 262 -7.60 -6.68 31.89
CA GLY A 262 -8.54 -6.26 30.86
C GLY A 262 -9.97 -6.12 31.38
N VAL A 263 -10.85 -5.66 30.50
CA VAL A 263 -12.30 -5.54 30.74
C VAL A 263 -13.03 -6.40 29.71
N TYR A 264 -13.92 -7.27 30.18
CA TYR A 264 -14.68 -8.18 29.34
C TYR A 264 -16.17 -8.12 29.69
N MET A 265 -16.97 -7.57 28.77
CA MET A 265 -18.43 -7.50 28.88
C MET A 265 -19.05 -8.51 27.92
N THR A 266 -19.79 -9.49 28.45
CA THR A 266 -20.49 -10.50 27.63
C THR A 266 -21.72 -9.91 26.95
N SER A 267 -22.28 -10.66 25.99
CA SER A 267 -23.47 -10.23 25.24
C SER A 267 -24.77 -10.21 26.04
N ASP A 268 -24.82 -10.90 27.18
CA ASP A 268 -25.94 -10.91 28.10
C ASP A 268 -25.78 -9.91 29.25
N TYR A 269 -24.67 -9.17 29.31
CA TYR A 269 -24.53 -8.05 30.22
C TYR A 269 -25.40 -6.87 29.75
N THR A 270 -26.19 -6.31 30.67
CA THR A 270 -27.18 -5.25 30.37
C THR A 270 -26.98 -3.98 31.19
N GLY A 271 -26.01 -3.98 32.11
CA GLY A 271 -25.73 -2.84 32.98
C GLY A 271 -24.95 -1.71 32.30
N THR A 272 -24.79 -0.63 33.05
CA THR A 272 -24.02 0.55 32.66
C THR A 272 -22.76 0.68 33.52
N ILE A 273 -21.60 0.74 32.89
CA ILE A 273 -20.33 1.08 33.53
C ILE A 273 -20.07 2.58 33.32
N THR A 274 -20.00 3.34 34.40
CA THR A 274 -19.82 4.80 34.38
C THR A 274 -18.45 5.17 34.92
N GLN A 275 -17.64 5.87 34.11
CA GLN A 275 -16.39 6.48 34.56
C GLN A 275 -16.70 7.77 35.32
N GLN A 276 -16.22 7.91 36.55
CA GLN A 276 -16.34 9.18 37.27
C GLN A 276 -15.31 10.21 36.79
N SER A 277 -15.57 11.49 37.07
CA SER A 277 -14.71 12.58 36.59
C SER A 277 -13.30 12.49 37.20
N GLY A 278 -12.28 12.69 36.35
CA GLY A 278 -10.87 12.63 36.68
C GLY A 278 -10.30 11.22 36.88
N VAL A 279 -11.11 10.16 36.81
CA VAL A 279 -10.69 8.79 37.07
C VAL A 279 -10.08 8.14 35.82
N SER A 280 -8.90 7.55 35.97
CA SER A 280 -8.19 6.87 34.88
C SER A 280 -8.48 5.37 34.84
N ILE A 281 -8.59 4.82 33.64
CA ILE A 281 -8.78 3.39 33.41
C ILE A 281 -7.59 2.87 32.62
N THR A 282 -6.92 1.84 33.12
CA THR A 282 -5.82 1.17 32.41
C THR A 282 -6.14 -0.30 32.22
N THR A 283 -6.12 -0.75 30.97
CA THR A 283 -6.18 -2.18 30.61
C THR A 283 -4.84 -2.63 30.06
N ARG A 284 -4.38 -3.79 30.52
CA ARG A 284 -3.13 -4.41 30.07
C ARG A 284 -3.41 -5.48 29.01
N GLY A 285 -2.65 -6.58 29.00
CA GLY A 285 -2.61 -7.52 27.89
C GLY A 285 -3.93 -8.23 27.55
N SER A 286 -4.90 -8.30 28.46
CA SER A 286 -6.23 -8.90 28.16
C SER A 286 -7.21 -7.94 27.48
N HIS A 287 -6.85 -6.65 27.40
CA HIS A 287 -7.51 -5.61 26.58
C HIS A 287 -8.96 -5.32 26.96
N TRP A 288 -9.58 -4.35 26.27
CA TRP A 288 -11.02 -4.10 26.35
C TRP A 288 -11.76 -4.93 25.29
N ARG A 289 -12.79 -5.66 25.72
CA ARG A 289 -13.68 -6.44 24.84
C ARG A 289 -15.13 -6.27 25.30
N GLN A 290 -15.97 -5.77 24.40
CA GLN A 290 -17.37 -5.53 24.70
C GLN A 290 -18.28 -6.18 23.67
N TYR A 291 -19.16 -7.06 24.15
CA TYR A 291 -20.17 -7.77 23.37
C TYR A 291 -21.61 -7.37 23.77
N GLY A 292 -21.78 -6.43 24.71
CA GLY A 292 -23.05 -6.03 25.29
C GLY A 292 -22.91 -4.88 26.28
N GLY A 293 -24.00 -4.51 26.96
CA GLY A 293 -24.04 -3.45 27.97
C GLY A 293 -23.71 -2.05 27.46
N THR A 294 -23.56 -1.12 28.40
CA THR A 294 -23.23 0.28 28.13
C THR A 294 -21.99 0.72 28.90
N PHE A 295 -21.07 1.42 28.24
CA PHE A 295 -20.01 2.19 28.89
C PHE A 295 -20.23 3.69 28.67
N VAL A 296 -20.07 4.47 29.75
CA VAL A 296 -20.18 5.94 29.74
C VAL A 296 -18.89 6.55 30.29
N GLY A 297 -18.05 7.04 29.40
CA GLY A 297 -16.85 7.80 29.74
C GLY A 297 -17.15 9.21 30.25
N SER A 298 -16.31 9.71 31.15
CA SER A 298 -16.31 11.10 31.63
C SER A 298 -15.17 11.86 30.96
N ASP A 299 -14.16 12.33 31.70
CA ASP A 299 -13.07 13.20 31.25
C ASP A 299 -11.67 12.67 31.62
N GLY A 300 -11.61 11.53 32.32
CA GLY A 300 -10.35 10.87 32.67
C GLY A 300 -9.73 10.11 31.51
N VAL A 301 -8.46 9.71 31.65
CA VAL A 301 -7.71 9.00 30.61
C VAL A 301 -8.07 7.52 30.59
N ILE A 302 -8.17 6.93 29.40
CA ILE A 302 -8.38 5.49 29.24
C ILE A 302 -7.22 4.91 28.42
N ASN A 303 -6.35 4.14 29.06
CA ASN A 303 -5.16 3.53 28.46
C ASN A 303 -5.41 2.05 28.15
N HIS A 304 -5.04 1.63 26.95
CA HIS A 304 -5.21 0.24 26.52
C HIS A 304 -4.03 -0.20 25.64
N LEU A 305 -3.81 -1.51 25.58
CA LEU A 305 -3.01 -2.10 24.51
C LEU A 305 -3.85 -2.41 23.26
N LYS A 306 -5.12 -2.83 23.43
CA LYS A 306 -6.11 -3.01 22.36
C LYS A 306 -7.53 -2.68 22.86
N PHE A 307 -8.40 -2.29 21.94
CA PHE A 307 -9.82 -2.04 22.17
C PHE A 307 -10.67 -2.76 21.12
N ARG A 308 -11.70 -3.48 21.56
CA ARG A 308 -12.66 -4.14 20.66
C ARG A 308 -14.11 -3.96 21.10
N LEU A 309 -14.91 -3.41 20.20
CA LEU A 309 -16.36 -3.30 20.32
C LEU A 309 -17.03 -4.20 19.27
N TYR A 310 -17.78 -5.20 19.75
CA TYR A 310 -18.55 -6.13 18.93
C TYR A 310 -20.05 -5.84 19.01
N ASP A 311 -20.55 -5.36 20.14
CA ASP A 311 -21.94 -4.92 20.33
C ASP A 311 -22.06 -4.08 21.62
N GLY A 312 -23.25 -3.54 21.88
CA GLY A 312 -23.53 -2.64 22.99
C GLY A 312 -23.23 -1.18 22.65
N GLN A 313 -23.24 -0.33 23.67
CA GLN A 313 -22.97 1.10 23.52
C GLN A 313 -21.68 1.46 24.26
N PHE A 314 -20.75 2.11 23.57
CA PHE A 314 -19.53 2.66 24.17
C PHE A 314 -19.48 4.15 23.91
N THR A 315 -19.64 4.95 24.97
CA THR A 315 -19.42 6.39 24.91
C THR A 315 -18.02 6.66 25.46
N SER A 316 -17.11 7.17 24.63
CA SER A 316 -15.73 7.41 25.02
C SER A 316 -15.61 8.47 26.12
N THR A 317 -14.40 8.60 26.68
CA THR A 317 -14.04 9.78 27.47
C THR A 317 -13.96 11.04 26.59
N SER A 318 -14.21 12.22 27.17
CA SER A 318 -13.85 13.54 26.63
C SER A 318 -12.40 13.92 26.91
N GLY A 319 -11.67 13.11 27.69
CA GLY A 319 -10.22 13.15 27.83
C GLY A 319 -9.53 12.42 26.68
N THR A 320 -8.43 11.74 26.98
CA THR A 320 -7.69 10.93 26.00
C THR A 320 -7.98 9.45 26.20
N MET A 321 -8.35 8.77 25.13
CA MET A 321 -8.31 7.32 25.02
C MET A 321 -7.03 6.96 24.26
N SER A 322 -6.02 6.52 25.00
CA SER A 322 -4.70 6.19 24.44
C SER A 322 -4.57 4.69 24.23
N LEU A 323 -4.13 4.31 23.03
CA LEU A 323 -3.76 2.96 22.68
C LEU A 323 -2.26 2.95 22.45
N SER A 324 -1.53 2.33 23.38
CA SER A 324 -0.08 2.34 23.33
C SER A 324 0.55 1.02 23.67
N GLY A 325 1.58 0.64 22.91
CA GLY A 325 2.37 -0.55 23.18
C GLY A 325 3.77 -0.46 22.58
N THR A 326 4.67 -1.31 23.07
CA THR A 326 6.00 -1.52 22.50
C THR A 326 5.97 -2.80 21.67
N VAL A 327 6.44 -2.75 20.43
CA VAL A 327 6.63 -3.98 19.64
C VAL A 327 7.89 -4.67 20.16
N SER A 328 7.88 -6.00 20.36
CA SER A 328 9.06 -6.78 20.73
C SER A 328 9.77 -7.33 19.48
N ASN A 329 11.11 -7.32 19.49
CA ASN A 329 11.92 -7.92 18.43
C ASN A 329 11.62 -9.43 18.29
N GLY A 330 11.06 -9.83 17.14
CA GLY A 330 10.81 -11.24 16.80
C GLY A 330 9.34 -11.62 16.67
N ASP A 331 8.41 -10.78 17.12
CA ASP A 331 7.00 -10.93 16.81
C ASP A 331 6.77 -10.39 15.39
N ALA A 332 6.28 -11.23 14.48
CA ALA A 332 5.80 -10.74 13.20
C ALA A 332 4.77 -9.63 13.47
N TYR A 333 5.07 -8.43 12.99
CA TYR A 333 4.37 -7.16 13.21
C TYR A 333 2.84 -7.27 13.00
N THR A 334 2.08 -7.61 14.05
CA THR A 334 0.65 -7.98 13.98
C THR A 334 -0.19 -7.32 15.07
N TYR A 335 -0.08 -6.00 15.20
CA TYR A 335 -1.13 -5.20 15.84
C TYR A 335 -2.12 -4.69 14.79
N GLU A 336 -2.44 -5.51 13.77
CA GLU A 336 -3.27 -5.11 12.62
C GLU A 336 -4.67 -4.61 13.01
N ASP A 337 -5.08 -4.83 14.27
CA ASP A 337 -6.38 -4.45 14.82
C ASP A 337 -6.27 -3.99 16.28
N ALA A 338 -5.53 -2.90 16.52
CA ALA A 338 -5.39 -2.35 17.86
C ALA A 338 -6.68 -1.66 18.35
N PHE A 339 -7.38 -0.98 17.45
CA PHE A 339 -8.67 -0.37 17.70
C PHE A 339 -9.71 -0.93 16.74
N VAL A 340 -10.66 -1.70 17.26
CA VAL A 340 -11.67 -2.41 16.46
C VAL A 340 -13.06 -1.98 16.88
N ILE A 341 -13.85 -1.50 15.92
CA ILE A 341 -15.29 -1.36 16.04
C ILE A 341 -15.91 -2.22 14.95
N GLN A 342 -16.31 -3.43 15.31
CA GLN A 342 -16.92 -4.36 14.37
C GLN A 342 -18.44 -4.19 14.29
N SER A 343 -19.08 -3.90 15.42
CA SER A 343 -20.52 -3.64 15.51
C SER A 343 -20.82 -2.92 16.83
N GLY A 344 -22.10 -2.62 17.10
CA GLY A 344 -22.55 -1.83 18.25
C GLY A 344 -22.62 -0.33 17.94
N THR A 345 -22.64 0.48 18.99
CA THR A 345 -22.69 1.95 18.88
C THR A 345 -21.50 2.56 19.61
N PHE A 346 -20.58 3.15 18.86
CA PHE A 346 -19.49 3.95 19.39
C PHE A 346 -19.82 5.44 19.32
N ILE A 347 -19.74 6.14 20.44
CA ILE A 347 -19.98 7.59 20.53
C ILE A 347 -18.72 8.24 21.09
N HIS A 348 -18.17 9.21 20.37
CA HIS A 348 -16.97 9.90 20.81
C HIS A 348 -17.31 11.25 21.50
N ASN A 349 -16.96 11.41 22.78
CA ASN A 349 -17.34 12.55 23.64
C ASN A 349 -16.49 13.82 23.41
N ASN A 350 -16.17 14.16 22.17
CA ASN A 350 -15.29 15.29 21.84
C ASN A 350 -13.87 15.23 22.48
N GLY A 351 -13.43 14.03 22.87
CA GLY A 351 -12.10 13.79 23.40
C GLY A 351 -11.06 13.54 22.30
N THR A 352 -10.02 12.80 22.64
CA THR A 352 -8.97 12.38 21.73
C THR A 352 -8.81 10.88 21.73
N ILE A 353 -8.89 10.25 20.56
CA ILE A 353 -8.34 8.91 20.35
C ILE A 353 -6.88 9.09 19.96
N GLU A 354 -5.97 8.58 20.78
CA GLU A 354 -4.54 8.59 20.52
C GLU A 354 -4.07 7.15 20.30
N MET A 355 -3.37 6.94 19.20
CA MET A 355 -2.81 5.67 18.77
C MET A 355 -1.30 5.84 18.74
N ALA A 356 -0.61 5.42 19.81
CA ALA A 356 0.78 5.75 20.10
C ALA A 356 1.66 4.49 20.23
N TRP A 357 2.55 4.20 19.29
CA TRP A 357 3.41 3.01 19.36
C TRP A 357 4.89 3.33 19.20
N ASP A 358 5.70 2.60 19.96
CA ASP A 358 7.16 2.67 19.93
C ASP A 358 7.71 1.51 19.08
N SER A 359 8.46 1.87 18.03
CA SER A 359 9.07 0.90 17.11
C SER A 359 10.46 0.49 17.62
N PRO A 360 10.72 -0.77 18.00
CA PRO A 360 12.07 -1.21 18.36
C PRO A 360 12.97 -1.21 17.13
N TYR A 361 14.15 -0.62 17.24
CA TYR A 361 15.19 -0.73 16.22
C TYR A 361 15.76 -2.15 16.18
N ASN A 362 15.99 -2.69 14.98
CA ASN A 362 16.91 -3.81 14.79
C ASN A 362 18.32 -3.24 14.61
N SER A 363 19.31 -3.73 15.33
CA SER A 363 20.72 -3.30 15.19
C SER A 363 21.37 -3.74 13.87
N SER A 364 20.60 -4.26 12.90
CA SER A 364 21.09 -4.86 11.66
C SER A 364 20.93 -3.97 10.41
N GLY A 365 20.44 -2.74 10.56
CA GLY A 365 20.28 -1.81 9.43
C GLY A 365 19.24 -2.26 8.39
N SER A 366 18.38 -3.23 8.73
CA SER A 366 17.31 -3.69 7.83
C SER A 366 16.08 -2.81 8.02
N ARG A 367 15.47 -2.34 6.91
CA ARG A 367 14.23 -1.56 6.94
C ARG A 367 13.14 -2.35 7.68
N ASN A 368 12.72 -1.88 8.84
CA ASN A 368 11.57 -2.44 9.53
C ASN A 368 10.32 -1.82 8.89
N ASN A 369 9.67 -2.58 8.01
CA ASN A 369 8.43 -2.18 7.35
C ASN A 369 7.25 -2.99 7.94
N GLY A 370 6.97 -2.74 9.22
CA GLY A 370 5.98 -3.48 10.00
C GLY A 370 4.73 -2.64 10.29
N ASN A 371 3.56 -3.27 10.24
CA ASN A 371 2.32 -2.67 10.75
C ASN A 371 2.37 -2.69 12.28
N ILE A 372 2.41 -1.50 12.91
CA ILE A 372 2.55 -1.40 14.37
C ILE A 372 1.24 -1.12 15.10
N GLY A 373 0.18 -0.83 14.35
CA GLY A 373 -1.17 -0.61 14.86
C GLY A 373 -2.20 -0.60 13.73
N GLY A 374 -3.48 -0.71 14.08
CA GLY A 374 -4.56 -0.70 13.12
C GLY A 374 -5.84 -0.10 13.67
N LEU A 375 -6.52 0.66 12.82
CA LEU A 375 -7.86 1.18 13.00
C LEU A 375 -8.79 0.40 12.08
N TYR A 376 -9.58 -0.49 12.67
CA TYR A 376 -10.55 -1.32 11.98
C TYR A 376 -11.97 -0.90 12.35
N VAL A 377 -12.74 -0.47 11.36
CA VAL A 377 -14.09 0.05 11.57
C VAL A 377 -15.05 -0.50 10.52
N ASP A 378 -16.00 -1.31 10.96
CA ASP A 378 -17.08 -1.89 10.13
C ASP A 378 -18.42 -1.16 10.28
N THR A 379 -18.49 -0.17 11.17
CA THR A 379 -19.69 0.66 11.36
C THR A 379 -19.34 2.13 11.29
N ALA A 380 -20.15 2.92 10.59
CA ALA A 380 -19.93 4.35 10.46
C ALA A 380 -19.64 5.00 11.84
N THR A 381 -18.45 5.58 11.98
CA THR A 381 -17.95 6.09 13.27
C THR A 381 -17.36 7.49 13.10
N ASP A 382 -17.77 8.40 13.99
CA ASP A 382 -17.24 9.75 14.05
C ASP A 382 -16.26 9.88 15.23
N PHE A 383 -15.03 10.29 14.92
CA PHE A 383 -14.04 10.74 15.87
C PHE A 383 -14.00 12.28 15.90
N TYR A 384 -13.62 12.83 17.05
CA TYR A 384 -13.47 14.27 17.23
C TYR A 384 -12.02 14.66 16.96
N ASN A 385 -11.10 14.26 17.84
CA ASN A 385 -9.68 14.23 17.55
C ASN A 385 -9.21 12.78 17.35
N LEU A 386 -8.44 12.56 16.29
CA LEU A 386 -7.70 11.33 16.05
C LEU A 386 -6.21 11.68 15.92
N VAL A 387 -5.40 11.13 16.82
CA VAL A 387 -3.96 11.32 16.85
C VAL A 387 -3.30 9.99 16.55
N ILE A 388 -2.53 9.94 15.48
CA ILE A 388 -1.64 8.84 15.16
C ILE A 388 -0.24 9.29 15.53
N ASN A 389 0.34 8.62 16.52
CA ASN A 389 1.68 8.90 17.01
C ASN A 389 2.55 7.66 16.88
N VAL A 390 3.63 7.78 16.14
CA VAL A 390 4.60 6.71 15.97
C VAL A 390 5.91 7.26 16.47
N ASP A 391 6.30 6.88 17.68
CA ASP A 391 7.54 7.35 18.28
C ASP A 391 8.70 6.45 17.83
N ASP A 392 9.78 7.06 17.33
CA ASP A 392 11.05 6.39 17.03
C ASP A 392 12.05 6.80 18.11
N THR A 393 11.93 6.21 19.30
CA THR A 393 12.73 6.63 20.46
C THR A 393 14.22 6.24 20.39
N GLN A 394 14.72 5.68 19.27
CA GLN A 394 16.10 5.14 19.14
C GLN A 394 16.90 5.72 17.95
N VAL A 395 17.25 7.00 18.06
CA VAL A 395 18.47 7.80 17.71
C VAL A 395 19.50 7.36 16.63
N ASP A 396 19.53 6.17 16.04
CA ASP A 396 20.65 5.78 15.15
C ASP A 396 20.21 5.33 13.73
N GLY A 397 19.89 6.31 12.88
CA GLY A 397 20.05 6.23 11.41
C GLY A 397 19.24 5.16 10.66
N GLY A 398 18.26 4.54 11.30
CA GLY A 398 17.36 3.56 10.73
C GLY A 398 16.13 4.17 10.06
N TYR A 399 15.70 3.61 8.93
CA TYR A 399 14.40 3.91 8.31
C TYR A 399 13.34 2.95 8.86
N GLY A 400 12.81 3.19 10.06
CA GLY A 400 11.61 2.52 10.55
C GLY A 400 10.37 3.15 9.94
N GLN A 401 9.67 2.46 9.04
CA GLN A 401 8.36 2.91 8.56
C GLN A 401 7.30 2.16 9.35
N ALA A 402 6.75 2.84 10.33
CA ALA A 402 5.66 2.31 11.10
C ALA A 402 4.33 2.82 10.54
N ASN A 403 3.49 1.86 10.17
CA ASN A 403 2.23 2.11 9.51
C ASN A 403 1.07 1.86 10.49
N VAL A 404 0.10 2.76 10.51
CA VAL A 404 -1.24 2.48 11.01
C VAL A 404 -2.09 2.03 9.84
N VAL A 405 -2.54 0.78 9.89
CA VAL A 405 -3.44 0.23 8.89
C VAL A 405 -4.84 0.77 9.17
N VAL A 406 -5.40 1.48 8.21
CA VAL A 406 -6.79 1.91 8.21
C VAL A 406 -7.54 0.93 7.31
N SER A 407 -8.36 0.08 7.92
CA SER A 407 -9.23 -0.86 7.22
C SER A 407 -10.66 -0.52 7.59
N THR A 408 -11.44 -0.10 6.61
CA THR A 408 -12.81 0.30 6.85
C THR A 408 -13.70 -0.32 5.79
N THR A 409 -14.73 -1.06 6.23
CA THR A 409 -15.82 -1.46 5.33
C THR A 409 -16.92 -0.39 5.30
N ASP A 410 -16.90 0.53 6.27
CA ASP A 410 -17.79 1.69 6.37
C ASP A 410 -16.99 3.01 6.54
N THR A 411 -17.67 4.06 6.96
CA THR A 411 -17.21 5.45 6.97
C THR A 411 -16.53 5.82 8.29
N VAL A 412 -15.30 6.33 8.23
CA VAL A 412 -14.66 6.97 9.39
C VAL A 412 -14.61 8.48 9.15
N THR A 413 -15.25 9.25 10.02
CA THR A 413 -15.20 10.72 9.97
C THR A 413 -14.36 11.26 11.12
N VAL A 414 -13.48 12.22 10.85
CA VAL A 414 -12.80 13.02 11.88
C VAL A 414 -13.31 14.46 11.78
N THR A 415 -13.84 14.97 12.90
CA THR A 415 -14.65 16.20 12.91
C THR A 415 -13.91 17.44 13.43
N ASN A 416 -12.85 17.29 14.23
CA ASN A 416 -12.09 18.42 14.75
C ASN A 416 -10.63 18.43 14.31
N GLN A 417 -9.84 17.38 14.60
CA GLN A 417 -8.45 17.30 14.16
C GLN A 417 -8.00 15.87 13.86
N LEU A 418 -7.32 15.70 12.72
CA LEU A 418 -6.47 14.53 12.45
C LEU A 418 -5.02 14.96 12.59
N ILE A 419 -4.29 14.34 13.51
CA ILE A 419 -2.86 14.61 13.71
C ILE A 419 -2.08 13.33 13.41
N VAL A 420 -1.05 13.44 12.57
CA VAL A 420 -0.14 12.32 12.26
C VAL A 420 1.28 12.76 12.61
N HIS A 421 1.86 12.13 13.63
CA HIS A 421 3.24 12.28 14.07
C HIS A 421 4.07 11.08 13.60
N ASP A 422 5.13 11.35 12.83
CA ASP A 422 6.23 10.43 12.54
C ASP A 422 5.86 9.02 11.99
N GLY A 423 4.62 8.83 11.52
CA GLY A 423 4.07 7.56 11.03
C GLY A 423 3.27 7.65 9.73
N SER A 424 2.98 6.52 9.10
CA SER A 424 2.24 6.45 7.84
C SER A 424 0.83 5.87 7.99
N LEU A 425 -0.10 6.33 7.16
CA LEU A 425 -1.45 5.75 7.04
C LEU A 425 -1.49 4.80 5.84
N SER A 426 -1.57 3.49 6.09
CA SER A 426 -1.68 2.44 5.07
C SER A 426 -3.03 1.73 5.13
N GLY A 427 -3.30 0.81 4.22
CA GLY A 427 -4.58 0.08 4.16
C GLY A 427 -5.54 0.59 3.08
N SER A 428 -6.73 0.00 3.03
CA SER A 428 -7.78 0.26 2.04
C SER A 428 -8.81 1.29 2.51
N GLY A 429 -8.82 1.61 3.81
CA GLY A 429 -9.80 2.47 4.44
C GLY A 429 -9.69 3.93 4.02
N THR A 430 -10.79 4.65 4.22
CA THR A 430 -10.93 6.07 3.88
C THR A 430 -11.33 6.87 5.11
N ILE A 431 -10.55 7.90 5.42
CA ILE A 431 -10.85 8.87 6.46
C ILE A 431 -11.44 10.12 5.82
N TYR A 432 -12.65 10.47 6.22
CA TYR A 432 -13.31 11.72 5.87
C TYR A 432 -12.99 12.76 6.94
N LEU A 433 -12.41 13.89 6.55
CA LEU A 433 -11.94 14.90 7.48
C LEU A 433 -12.64 16.24 7.24
N SER A 434 -13.43 16.69 8.21
CA SER A 434 -14.03 18.05 8.23
C SER A 434 -13.28 19.01 9.17
N GLY A 435 -12.44 18.46 10.04
CA GLY A 435 -11.55 19.17 10.94
C GLY A 435 -10.20 19.57 10.33
N ASP A 436 -9.28 20.05 11.15
CA ASP A 436 -7.94 20.46 10.70
C ASP A 436 -7.07 19.22 10.44
N TYR A 437 -6.20 19.27 9.43
CA TYR A 437 -5.21 18.20 9.18
C TYR A 437 -3.83 18.67 9.61
N VAL A 438 -3.22 17.99 10.57
CA VAL A 438 -1.88 18.30 11.07
C VAL A 438 -0.93 17.13 10.77
N ILE A 439 0.11 17.43 10.01
CA ILE A 439 1.21 16.51 9.71
C ILE A 439 2.43 17.05 10.45
N ASN A 440 2.84 16.35 11.50
CA ASN A 440 3.95 16.76 12.34
C ASN A 440 5.11 15.78 12.21
N CYS A 441 6.31 16.33 12.12
CA CYS A 441 7.57 15.61 12.07
C CYS A 441 8.41 16.16 13.20
N ALA A 442 8.27 15.56 14.39
CA ALA A 442 8.80 16.15 15.60
C ALA A 442 10.32 15.91 15.74
N ASP A 443 10.89 14.92 15.06
CA ASP A 443 12.33 14.65 15.13
C ASP A 443 13.12 15.29 13.98
N SER A 444 13.17 16.63 14.00
CA SER A 444 13.91 17.44 13.03
C SER A 444 15.43 17.47 13.27
N THR A 445 15.99 16.58 14.10
CA THR A 445 17.41 16.64 14.48
C THR A 445 18.33 15.90 13.50
N LEU A 446 17.79 15.07 12.61
CA LEU A 446 18.54 14.30 11.61
C LEU A 446 18.09 14.69 10.19
N SER A 447 19.00 15.26 9.39
CA SER A 447 18.72 15.55 7.98
C SER A 447 18.46 14.25 7.21
N GLY A 448 17.26 14.09 6.63
CA GLY A 448 16.93 13.00 5.71
C GLY A 448 16.01 11.90 6.25
N GLN A 449 15.54 11.98 7.50
CA GLN A 449 14.47 11.08 7.96
C GLN A 449 13.12 11.50 7.37
N ARG A 450 12.49 10.57 6.63
CA ARG A 450 11.17 10.75 6.00
C ARG A 450 10.07 10.55 7.04
N CYS A 451 9.83 11.56 7.86
CA CYS A 451 8.72 11.56 8.81
C CYS A 451 7.37 11.56 8.07
N ALA A 452 6.41 10.80 8.59
CA ALA A 452 5.18 10.45 7.90
C ALA A 452 5.41 9.98 6.46
N SER A 453 5.84 8.74 6.28
CA SER A 453 6.10 8.17 4.96
C SER A 453 4.79 7.72 4.31
N GLY A 454 3.97 8.64 3.80
CA GLY A 454 2.61 8.42 3.30
C GLY A 454 2.30 7.01 2.75
N GLY A 455 1.09 6.51 3.00
CA GLY A 455 0.68 5.16 2.60
C GLY A 455 -0.56 5.15 1.71
N SER A 456 -1.16 3.97 1.55
CA SER A 456 -2.26 3.74 0.61
C SER A 456 -3.63 4.23 1.09
N ALA A 457 -3.78 4.53 2.39
CA ALA A 457 -5.04 5.03 2.94
C ALA A 457 -5.42 6.38 2.32
N ARG A 458 -6.72 6.65 2.25
CA ARG A 458 -7.23 7.90 1.67
C ARG A 458 -7.65 8.86 2.77
N VAL A 459 -7.20 10.11 2.67
CA VAL A 459 -7.72 11.22 3.49
C VAL A 459 -8.50 12.15 2.56
N ILE A 460 -9.81 12.25 2.78
CA ILE A 460 -10.72 13.10 2.01
C ILE A 460 -11.08 14.33 2.84
N MET A 461 -10.63 15.50 2.38
CA MET A 461 -10.93 16.78 2.98
C MET A 461 -12.33 17.24 2.56
N LEU A 462 -13.24 17.39 3.53
CA LEU A 462 -14.64 17.76 3.31
C LEU A 462 -14.92 19.27 3.42
N GLY A 463 -13.92 20.06 3.80
CA GLY A 463 -14.08 21.49 4.07
C GLY A 463 -14.67 21.78 5.44
N LYS A 464 -14.37 23.00 5.94
CA LYS A 464 -14.92 23.52 7.19
C LYS A 464 -16.03 24.52 6.86
N THR A 465 -17.17 24.40 7.54
CA THR A 465 -18.29 25.32 7.27
C THR A 465 -17.94 26.72 7.77
N GLY A 466 -17.96 27.71 6.86
CA GLY A 466 -17.75 29.13 7.22
C GLY A 466 -16.30 29.52 7.52
N ALA A 467 -15.34 28.64 7.30
CA ALA A 467 -13.90 28.90 7.49
C ALA A 467 -13.07 28.08 6.50
N SER A 468 -11.82 28.49 6.27
CA SER A 468 -10.86 27.69 5.53
C SER A 468 -10.42 26.50 6.39
N GLN A 469 -10.38 25.29 5.80
CA GLN A 469 -9.89 24.07 6.46
C GLN A 469 -8.36 24.01 6.29
N PRO A 470 -7.58 24.11 7.38
CA PRO A 470 -6.13 24.15 7.26
C PRO A 470 -5.52 22.75 7.14
N ILE A 471 -4.51 22.63 6.28
CA ILE A 471 -3.50 21.57 6.30
C ILE A 471 -2.22 22.18 6.86
N THR A 472 -1.80 21.75 8.04
CA THR A 472 -0.59 22.24 8.69
C THR A 472 0.51 21.20 8.56
N THR A 473 1.62 21.58 7.96
CA THR A 473 2.84 20.77 7.87
C THR A 473 3.89 21.36 8.81
N GLN A 474 4.53 20.52 9.61
CA GLN A 474 5.71 20.87 10.41
C GLN A 474 6.84 19.92 10.03
N GLY A 475 7.89 20.42 9.37
CA GLY A 475 8.99 19.61 8.84
C GLY A 475 8.73 19.07 7.42
N GLU A 476 9.57 18.14 6.95
CA GLU A 476 9.50 17.55 5.59
C GLU A 476 8.44 16.44 5.43
N GLY A 477 7.41 16.44 6.28
CA GLY A 477 6.40 15.39 6.34
C GLY A 477 5.68 15.12 5.02
N ARG A 478 5.41 13.84 4.72
CA ARG A 478 4.74 13.42 3.48
C ARG A 478 3.32 12.91 3.72
N ALA A 479 2.34 13.69 3.31
CA ALA A 479 0.94 13.27 3.30
C ALA A 479 0.75 11.98 2.47
N PRO A 480 -0.24 11.14 2.80
CA PRO A 480 -0.67 10.03 1.95
C PRO A 480 -1.33 10.56 0.66
N HIS A 481 -2.26 9.83 0.09
CA HIS A 481 -3.09 10.36 -0.99
C HIS A 481 -4.02 11.47 -0.46
N LEU A 482 -3.79 12.72 -0.88
CA LEU A 482 -4.60 13.88 -0.51
C LEU A 482 -5.74 14.07 -1.50
N TYR A 483 -6.98 13.88 -1.02
CA TYR A 483 -8.19 14.12 -1.80
C TYR A 483 -8.93 15.33 -1.23
N ILE A 484 -9.30 16.27 -2.09
CA ILE A 484 -10.11 17.43 -1.74
C ILE A 484 -11.49 17.26 -2.36
N ASP A 485 -12.52 17.18 -1.52
CA ASP A 485 -13.92 17.12 -1.93
C ASP A 485 -14.77 18.03 -1.04
N SER A 486 -14.36 19.31 -0.97
CA SER A 486 -14.86 20.26 0.02
C SER A 486 -16.10 21.05 -0.42
N GLY A 487 -16.71 20.68 -1.54
CA GLY A 487 -17.90 21.33 -2.08
C GLY A 487 -17.61 22.78 -2.49
N SER A 488 -18.11 23.76 -1.73
CA SER A 488 -17.81 25.18 -1.92
C SER A 488 -16.81 25.73 -0.89
N SER A 489 -16.36 24.89 0.03
CA SER A 489 -15.49 25.30 1.14
C SER A 489 -14.04 25.34 0.66
N GLU A 490 -13.25 26.19 1.33
CA GLU A 490 -11.84 26.32 1.08
C GLU A 490 -11.03 25.34 1.93
N VAL A 491 -10.00 24.75 1.33
CA VAL A 491 -8.94 24.00 2.00
C VAL A 491 -7.61 24.68 1.68
N ALA A 492 -6.83 25.05 2.69
CA ALA A 492 -5.60 25.80 2.52
C ALA A 492 -4.44 25.17 3.27
N VAL A 493 -3.26 25.14 2.65
CA VAL A 493 -2.02 24.73 3.32
C VAL A 493 -1.45 25.92 4.10
N VAL A 494 -1.20 25.74 5.39
CA VAL A 494 -0.73 26.78 6.33
C VAL A 494 0.80 26.74 6.52
N GLY A 495 1.50 25.83 5.83
CA GLY A 495 2.97 25.71 5.80
C GLY A 495 3.63 26.26 4.52
N THR A 496 4.96 26.33 4.51
CA THR A 496 5.73 26.70 3.31
C THR A 496 5.72 25.62 2.26
N ASP A 497 5.78 24.35 2.68
CA ASP A 497 5.93 23.20 1.78
C ASP A 497 4.93 22.10 2.15
N LEU A 498 4.53 21.32 1.16
CA LEU A 498 3.72 20.12 1.32
C LEU A 498 4.27 19.01 0.44
N ASN A 499 4.64 17.89 1.06
CA ASN A 499 4.92 16.66 0.34
C ASN A 499 3.67 15.78 0.35
N ALA A 500 3.31 15.17 -0.79
CA ALA A 500 2.25 14.17 -0.85
C ALA A 500 2.61 13.03 -1.80
N GLN A 501 1.93 11.89 -1.67
CA GLN A 501 2.04 10.82 -2.66
C GLN A 501 1.26 11.15 -3.93
N LYS A 502 0.01 11.58 -3.76
CA LYS A 502 -0.95 11.87 -4.82
C LYS A 502 -1.82 13.04 -4.40
N PHE A 503 -2.25 13.82 -5.38
CA PHE A 503 -3.20 14.90 -5.17
C PHE A 503 -4.40 14.76 -6.10
N THR A 504 -5.60 14.92 -5.55
CA THR A 504 -6.84 14.94 -6.33
C THR A 504 -7.76 16.02 -5.80
N LEU A 505 -8.11 16.99 -6.65
CA LEU A 505 -9.13 18.00 -6.39
C LEU A 505 -10.42 17.60 -7.13
N ASN A 506 -11.41 17.11 -6.39
CA ASN A 506 -12.71 16.75 -6.92
C ASN A 506 -13.66 17.95 -6.97
N SER A 507 -13.75 18.67 -5.85
CA SER A 507 -14.56 19.88 -5.69
C SER A 507 -13.94 20.80 -4.63
N GLY A 508 -14.36 22.06 -4.58
CA GLY A 508 -13.86 23.03 -3.60
C GLY A 508 -12.86 24.04 -4.13
N ASN A 509 -12.34 24.86 -3.22
CA ASN A 509 -11.21 25.76 -3.46
C ASN A 509 -9.99 25.24 -2.70
N PHE A 510 -8.93 24.85 -3.41
CA PHE A 510 -7.67 24.47 -2.81
C PHE A 510 -6.63 25.58 -2.96
N ILE A 511 -6.11 26.07 -1.83
CA ILE A 511 -4.97 26.99 -1.79
C ILE A 511 -3.72 26.17 -1.43
N ALA A 512 -2.88 26.00 -2.44
CA ALA A 512 -1.63 25.28 -2.35
C ALA A 512 -0.58 26.07 -1.53
N PRO A 513 0.49 25.42 -1.03
CA PRO A 513 1.51 26.09 -0.22
C PRO A 513 2.24 27.18 -1.01
N SER A 514 2.83 28.15 -0.29
CA SER A 514 3.57 29.26 -0.93
C SER A 514 4.96 28.88 -1.45
N GLY A 515 5.53 27.77 -0.96
CA GLY A 515 6.81 27.19 -1.36
C GLY A 515 6.60 25.99 -2.29
N ASN A 516 7.11 24.81 -1.94
CA ASN A 516 7.05 23.62 -2.79
C ASN A 516 5.87 22.72 -2.45
N PHE A 517 5.03 22.42 -3.46
CA PHE A 517 4.11 21.29 -3.42
C PHE A 517 4.71 20.11 -4.20
N ARG A 518 5.43 19.23 -3.48
CA ARG A 518 6.13 18.09 -4.08
C ARG A 518 5.26 16.83 -4.01
N LEU A 519 4.87 16.32 -5.17
CA LEU A 519 4.32 14.98 -5.32
C LEU A 519 5.47 14.01 -5.57
N SER A 520 5.65 13.04 -4.68
CA SER A 520 6.69 12.02 -4.83
C SER A 520 6.12 10.61 -4.76
N GLY A 521 6.74 9.61 -5.38
CA GLY A 521 6.33 8.22 -5.22
C GLY A 521 7.32 7.20 -5.78
N TRP A 522 7.18 5.94 -5.32
CA TRP A 522 7.98 4.81 -5.80
C TRP A 522 7.19 4.00 -6.82
N VAL A 523 7.78 3.73 -7.99
CA VAL A 523 7.19 2.84 -8.98
C VAL A 523 7.78 1.44 -8.80
N HIS A 524 7.01 0.51 -8.21
CA HIS A 524 7.36 -0.91 -8.13
C HIS A 524 6.59 -1.71 -9.20
N GLY A 525 7.31 -2.34 -10.14
CA GLY A 525 6.81 -3.45 -10.99
C GLY A 525 6.50 -3.13 -12.46
N ALA A 526 6.71 -4.13 -13.32
CA ALA A 526 6.53 -4.10 -14.78
C ALA A 526 5.06 -4.01 -15.28
N ASN A 527 4.08 -4.12 -14.38
CA ASN A 527 2.64 -4.13 -14.69
C ASN A 527 1.85 -3.08 -13.91
N ALA A 528 2.45 -1.92 -13.60
CA ALA A 528 1.73 -0.80 -13.01
C ALA A 528 0.76 -0.18 -14.05
N THR A 529 -0.39 -0.83 -14.23
CA THR A 529 -1.55 -0.28 -14.96
C THR A 529 -2.34 0.70 -14.10
N ASP A 530 -2.06 0.75 -12.79
CA ASP A 530 -2.63 1.71 -11.87
C ASP A 530 -1.82 3.01 -11.93
N ASN A 531 -2.45 4.08 -12.40
CA ASN A 531 -1.93 5.45 -12.53
C ASN A 531 -1.65 6.07 -11.14
N ARG A 532 -0.75 5.46 -10.37
CA ARG A 532 -0.74 5.58 -8.91
C ARG A 532 -0.32 6.94 -8.39
N ASN A 533 0.52 7.71 -9.08
CA ASN A 533 0.83 9.08 -8.63
C ASN A 533 0.55 10.12 -9.73
N GLY A 534 -0.13 11.20 -9.36
CA GLY A 534 -0.56 12.20 -10.32
C GLY A 534 -1.26 13.36 -9.65
N PHE A 535 -1.30 14.45 -10.40
CA PHE A 535 -1.91 15.71 -10.02
C PHE A 535 -3.24 15.80 -10.77
N TYR A 536 -4.33 15.42 -10.11
CA TYR A 536 -5.65 15.30 -10.73
C TYR A 536 -6.54 16.47 -10.33
N ILE A 537 -6.96 17.26 -11.30
CA ILE A 537 -7.94 18.33 -11.13
C ILE A 537 -9.20 17.91 -11.86
N VAL A 538 -10.16 17.36 -11.13
CA VAL A 538 -11.46 16.93 -11.66
C VAL A 538 -12.44 18.10 -11.72
N GLY A 539 -12.45 18.93 -10.69
CA GLY A 539 -13.33 20.09 -10.54
C GLY A 539 -12.77 21.10 -9.53
N GLY A 540 -13.55 22.12 -9.19
CA GLY A 540 -13.14 23.14 -8.22
C GLY A 540 -12.15 24.18 -8.78
N SER A 541 -11.51 24.91 -7.86
CA SER A 541 -10.45 25.89 -8.15
C SER A 541 -9.17 25.54 -7.43
N TYR A 542 -8.07 25.50 -8.19
CA TYR A 542 -6.72 25.36 -7.65
C TYR A 542 -6.03 26.72 -7.71
N THR A 543 -5.54 27.20 -6.57
CA THR A 543 -4.79 28.46 -6.47
C THR A 543 -3.40 28.18 -5.92
N HIS A 544 -2.37 28.68 -6.60
CA HIS A 544 -0.98 28.52 -6.19
C HIS A 544 -0.26 29.85 -6.28
N ASN A 545 -0.11 30.51 -5.13
CA ASN A 545 0.10 31.95 -5.03
C ASN A 545 1.49 32.43 -5.49
N SER A 546 2.52 31.58 -5.38
CA SER A 546 3.92 31.90 -5.72
C SER A 546 4.88 30.69 -5.70
N GLY A 547 4.37 29.49 -5.50
CA GLY A 547 5.18 28.32 -5.20
C GLY A 547 5.75 27.61 -6.42
N THR A 548 6.21 26.38 -6.19
CA THR A 548 6.58 25.41 -7.22
C THR A 548 5.82 24.11 -7.00
N VAL A 549 5.25 23.53 -8.06
CA VAL A 549 4.80 22.14 -8.03
C VAL A 549 5.95 21.27 -8.50
N THR A 550 6.42 20.33 -7.68
CA THR A 550 7.44 19.36 -8.08
C THR A 550 6.83 17.98 -8.25
N LEU A 551 6.98 17.37 -9.42
CA LEU A 551 6.60 15.99 -9.69
C LEU A 551 7.86 15.12 -9.65
N ALA A 552 8.10 14.50 -8.50
CA ALA A 552 9.31 13.72 -8.20
C ALA A 552 9.07 12.20 -8.28
N TRP A 553 9.93 11.45 -8.96
CA TRP A 553 9.70 10.02 -9.19
C TRP A 553 10.94 9.17 -9.02
N HIS A 554 10.83 8.12 -8.21
CA HIS A 554 11.89 7.13 -8.06
C HIS A 554 11.53 5.84 -8.78
N SER A 555 12.41 5.40 -9.69
CA SER A 555 12.36 4.07 -10.28
C SER A 555 13.27 3.13 -9.48
N SER A 556 12.76 1.96 -9.08
CA SER A 556 13.57 0.93 -8.43
C SER A 556 13.44 -0.37 -9.23
N TYR A 557 14.36 -0.61 -10.16
CA TYR A 557 14.49 -1.93 -10.77
C TYR A 557 15.96 -2.28 -11.01
N SER A 558 16.42 -3.35 -10.36
CA SER A 558 17.81 -3.81 -10.35
C SER A 558 18.07 -5.00 -11.29
N SER A 559 17.29 -5.17 -12.37
CA SER A 559 17.54 -6.25 -13.34
C SER A 559 17.34 -5.79 -14.78
N ALA A 560 18.46 -5.75 -15.51
CA ALA A 560 18.67 -5.09 -16.79
C ALA A 560 18.04 -5.79 -18.01
N SER A 561 16.82 -6.32 -17.92
CA SER A 561 16.25 -7.11 -19.04
C SER A 561 14.80 -6.84 -19.42
N SER A 562 14.10 -5.89 -18.79
CA SER A 562 12.74 -5.52 -19.22
C SER A 562 12.63 -4.01 -19.49
N TYR A 563 12.34 -3.69 -20.74
CA TYR A 563 12.08 -2.35 -21.25
C TYR A 563 10.74 -1.85 -20.68
N ASN A 564 10.73 -1.36 -19.44
CA ASN A 564 9.49 -0.93 -18.79
C ASN A 564 9.08 0.46 -19.26
N GLN A 565 8.29 0.51 -20.34
CA GLN A 565 7.58 1.73 -20.79
C GLN A 565 6.33 2.06 -19.93
N GLY A 566 6.34 1.63 -18.66
CA GLY A 566 5.20 1.75 -17.76
C GLY A 566 4.88 3.20 -17.43
N LYS A 567 3.60 3.50 -17.23
CA LYS A 567 3.16 4.86 -16.97
C LYS A 567 3.60 5.31 -15.57
N THR A 568 4.51 6.28 -15.45
CA THR A 568 5.00 6.72 -14.14
C THR A 568 4.02 7.70 -13.51
N GLY A 569 3.75 8.88 -14.08
CA GLY A 569 2.83 9.88 -13.49
C GLY A 569 2.23 10.90 -14.46
N GLY A 570 1.34 11.78 -14.00
CA GLY A 570 0.76 12.78 -14.90
C GLY A 570 -0.07 13.88 -14.24
N ILE A 571 -0.32 14.94 -15.01
CA ILE A 571 -1.28 15.99 -14.74
C ILE A 571 -2.56 15.65 -15.50
N ASN A 572 -3.69 15.61 -14.80
CA ASN A 572 -4.99 15.43 -15.42
C ASN A 572 -5.88 16.65 -15.10
N ALA A 573 -6.10 17.51 -16.10
CA ALA A 573 -6.83 18.76 -15.98
C ALA A 573 -8.23 18.67 -16.63
N GLN A 574 -9.19 18.11 -15.89
CA GLN A 574 -10.62 18.15 -16.27
C GLN A 574 -11.26 19.51 -16.02
N ALA A 575 -10.70 20.31 -15.12
CA ALA A 575 -11.00 21.72 -14.96
C ALA A 575 -9.78 22.60 -15.27
N ALA A 576 -10.00 23.93 -15.34
CA ALA A 576 -8.94 24.89 -15.57
C ALA A 576 -7.86 24.77 -14.48
N LEU A 577 -6.60 24.74 -14.91
CA LEU A 577 -5.46 24.58 -14.03
C LEU A 577 -4.39 25.62 -14.40
N THR A 578 -4.08 26.48 -13.43
CA THR A 578 -2.95 27.40 -13.49
C THR A 578 -1.93 27.01 -12.43
N LEU A 579 -0.68 26.81 -12.85
CA LEU A 579 0.46 26.56 -11.99
C LEU A 579 1.39 27.77 -12.03
N ASN A 580 2.13 28.02 -10.95
CA ASN A 580 3.14 29.08 -10.94
C ASN A 580 4.44 28.56 -11.57
N ASN A 581 5.18 27.69 -10.87
CA ASN A 581 6.31 26.96 -11.45
C ASN A 581 6.04 25.46 -11.44
N LEU A 582 6.61 24.73 -12.41
CA LEU A 582 6.53 23.28 -12.51
C LEU A 582 7.94 22.70 -12.66
N VAL A 583 8.30 21.82 -11.74
CA VAL A 583 9.53 21.02 -11.80
C VAL A 583 9.14 19.56 -11.99
N ILE A 584 9.70 18.92 -12.98
CA ILE A 584 9.66 17.46 -13.15
C ILE A 584 11.03 16.96 -12.76
N ASP A 585 11.08 16.09 -11.76
CA ASP A 585 12.31 15.65 -11.11
C ASP A 585 12.31 14.11 -11.07
N VAL A 586 13.30 13.47 -11.68
CA VAL A 586 13.34 12.02 -11.81
C VAL A 586 14.65 11.51 -11.26
N ASP A 587 14.68 11.29 -9.94
CA ASP A 587 15.84 10.74 -9.24
C ASP A 587 16.04 9.26 -9.60
N ASP A 588 17.15 8.95 -10.27
CA ASP A 588 17.59 7.56 -10.53
C ASP A 588 18.21 6.97 -9.25
N ILE A 589 17.71 5.82 -8.81
CA ILE A 589 18.37 5.04 -7.75
C ILE A 589 18.51 3.61 -8.27
N SER A 590 19.46 3.37 -9.17
CA SER A 590 20.47 2.30 -9.00
C SER A 590 21.42 2.18 -10.21
N ASP A 591 22.69 1.90 -9.91
CA ASP A 591 23.86 1.67 -10.77
C ASP A 591 23.74 0.57 -11.86
N SER A 592 22.53 0.15 -12.26
CA SER A 592 22.30 -1.07 -13.04
C SER A 592 21.67 -0.85 -14.43
N GLY A 593 22.11 0.20 -15.15
CA GLY A 593 22.08 0.25 -16.62
C GLY A 593 20.72 0.09 -17.32
N GLY A 594 19.61 0.35 -16.62
CA GLY A 594 18.25 0.34 -17.17
C GLY A 594 17.85 1.72 -17.72
N TYR A 595 17.01 1.74 -18.77
CA TYR A 595 16.41 2.97 -19.31
C TYR A 595 15.07 3.26 -18.61
N ASN A 596 15.10 3.89 -17.44
CA ASN A 596 13.87 4.19 -16.69
C ASN A 596 13.54 5.69 -16.75
N GLN A 597 13.06 6.16 -17.90
CA GLN A 597 12.57 7.53 -18.02
C GLN A 597 11.18 7.63 -17.37
N ALA A 598 11.03 8.43 -16.31
CA ALA A 598 9.70 8.80 -15.86
C ALA A 598 9.05 9.67 -16.93
N ARG A 599 7.89 9.22 -17.38
CA ARG A 599 7.08 9.80 -18.44
C ARG A 599 5.90 10.50 -17.80
N ILE A 600 5.75 11.80 -18.05
CA ILE A 600 4.68 12.62 -17.49
C ILE A 600 3.63 12.88 -18.56
N TRP A 601 2.39 12.43 -18.34
CA TRP A 601 1.27 12.76 -19.24
C TRP A 601 0.56 14.02 -18.82
N ILE A 602 0.15 14.81 -19.81
CA ILE A 602 -0.84 15.86 -19.63
C ILE A 602 -2.13 15.41 -20.30
N GLN A 603 -3.18 15.24 -19.51
CA GLN A 603 -4.46 14.72 -19.97
C GLN A 603 -5.62 15.63 -19.55
N GLY A 604 -6.72 15.50 -20.27
CA GLY A 604 -7.94 16.25 -20.01
C GLY A 604 -8.27 17.26 -21.12
N PRO A 605 -9.50 17.80 -21.10
CA PRO A 605 -9.97 18.76 -22.09
C PRO A 605 -9.34 20.15 -21.95
N ASN A 606 -8.71 20.48 -20.81
CA ASN A 606 -8.09 21.78 -20.58
C ASN A 606 -6.57 21.68 -20.69
N VAL A 607 -5.96 22.65 -21.37
CA VAL A 607 -4.52 22.81 -21.44
C VAL A 607 -4.06 23.56 -20.17
N PRO A 608 -3.24 22.97 -19.30
CA PRO A 608 -2.72 23.67 -18.13
C PRO A 608 -1.90 24.90 -18.55
N VAL A 609 -2.00 25.96 -17.75
CA VAL A 609 -1.21 27.19 -17.92
C VAL A 609 -0.18 27.28 -16.81
N LEU A 610 1.05 27.56 -17.18
CA LEU A 610 2.16 27.79 -16.27
C LEU A 610 2.54 29.27 -16.34
N GLU A 611 2.30 30.02 -15.27
CA GLU A 611 2.57 31.46 -15.20
C GLU A 611 4.07 31.78 -15.10
N GLY A 612 4.86 30.84 -14.58
CA GLY A 612 6.30 30.92 -14.43
C GLY A 612 7.03 29.82 -15.20
N ASP A 613 8.06 29.26 -14.57
CA ASP A 613 9.09 28.47 -15.25
C ASP A 613 8.76 26.96 -15.25
N LEU A 614 9.14 26.31 -16.36
CA LEU A 614 9.15 24.86 -16.50
C LEU A 614 10.60 24.35 -16.42
N THR A 615 10.85 23.47 -15.45
CA THR A 615 12.12 22.73 -15.34
C THR A 615 11.86 21.24 -15.45
N VAL A 616 12.65 20.54 -16.26
CA VAL A 616 12.62 19.08 -16.40
C VAL A 616 14.01 18.52 -16.16
N ASP A 617 14.17 17.80 -15.07
CA ASP A 617 15.38 17.11 -14.62
C ASP A 617 15.18 15.60 -14.81
N ASP A 618 16.01 14.98 -15.66
CA ASP A 618 16.09 13.51 -15.89
C ASP A 618 14.76 12.81 -16.32
N GLY A 619 13.82 13.56 -16.91
CA GLY A 619 12.46 13.09 -17.26
C GLY A 619 12.01 13.30 -18.71
N ALA A 620 10.85 12.74 -19.04
CA ALA A 620 10.20 12.83 -20.35
C ALA A 620 8.76 13.37 -20.25
N LEU A 621 8.42 14.39 -21.03
CA LEU A 621 7.04 14.89 -21.19
C LEU A 621 6.32 14.15 -22.32
N LEU A 622 5.32 13.31 -22.02
CA LEU A 622 4.59 12.52 -23.01
C LEU A 622 3.16 13.00 -23.24
N GLU A 623 2.81 13.25 -24.51
CA GLU A 623 1.46 13.57 -24.95
C GLU A 623 0.84 14.81 -24.27
N GLY A 624 -0.29 15.28 -24.78
CA GLY A 624 -0.97 16.46 -24.25
C GLY A 624 -0.35 17.78 -24.68
N SER A 625 -0.66 18.85 -23.96
CA SER A 625 -0.21 20.20 -24.29
C SER A 625 -0.01 21.02 -23.02
N LEU A 626 0.95 21.96 -23.03
CA LEU A 626 1.24 22.87 -21.93
C LEU A 626 1.46 24.29 -22.48
N ASN A 627 0.86 25.27 -21.80
CA ASN A 627 1.10 26.68 -22.06
C ASN A 627 2.08 27.22 -21.02
N VAL A 628 3.21 27.78 -21.45
CA VAL A 628 4.26 28.27 -20.56
C VAL A 628 4.48 29.76 -20.79
N MET A 629 4.43 30.54 -19.71
CA MET A 629 4.65 31.98 -19.71
C MET A 629 6.05 32.39 -19.24
N GLY A 630 6.76 31.54 -18.48
CA GLY A 630 8.15 31.74 -18.05
C GLY A 630 9.17 30.95 -18.86
N ASP A 631 10.34 30.70 -18.28
CA ASP A 631 11.47 30.08 -18.97
C ASP A 631 11.38 28.55 -19.01
N LEU A 632 12.08 27.94 -19.97
CA LEU A 632 12.16 26.50 -20.15
C LEU A 632 13.57 26.01 -19.89
N THR A 633 13.71 25.08 -18.95
CA THR A 633 14.99 24.45 -18.62
C THR A 633 14.88 22.93 -18.69
N PHE A 634 15.77 22.30 -19.44
CA PHE A 634 15.91 20.85 -19.52
C PHE A 634 17.30 20.45 -19.07
N ASN A 635 17.36 19.61 -18.03
CA ASN A 635 18.61 19.14 -17.44
C ASN A 635 18.70 17.61 -17.50
N CYS A 636 19.94 17.15 -17.61
CA CYS A 636 20.35 15.78 -17.34
C CYS A 636 21.34 15.85 -16.19
N VAL A 637 20.95 15.36 -15.03
CA VAL A 637 21.67 15.58 -13.76
C VAL A 637 22.47 14.32 -13.38
N ASP A 638 22.11 13.14 -13.89
CA ASP A 638 22.83 11.89 -13.61
C ASP A 638 23.86 11.50 -14.70
N LEU A 639 25.15 11.70 -14.39
CA LEU A 639 26.28 11.56 -15.35
C LEU A 639 26.97 10.19 -15.29
N VAL A 640 26.40 9.20 -14.59
CA VAL A 640 27.17 8.01 -14.16
C VAL A 640 27.38 6.95 -15.24
N GLN A 641 26.72 6.97 -16.41
CA GLN A 641 27.09 6.07 -17.53
C GLN A 641 27.10 6.72 -18.92
N THR A 642 28.12 6.38 -19.70
CA THR A 642 28.32 6.80 -21.09
C THR A 642 27.19 6.27 -21.98
N ALA A 643 26.37 7.18 -22.52
CA ALA A 643 25.27 6.95 -23.46
C ALA A 643 23.88 6.60 -22.88
N GLN A 644 23.45 7.24 -21.78
CA GLN A 644 22.05 7.21 -21.35
C GLN A 644 21.34 8.55 -21.61
N ASN A 645 20.31 8.54 -22.46
CA ASN A 645 19.48 9.72 -22.77
C ASN A 645 18.62 10.06 -21.54
N CYS A 646 19.08 10.98 -20.70
CA CYS A 646 18.41 11.42 -19.46
C CYS A 646 16.99 11.96 -19.66
N ALA A 647 16.71 12.59 -20.80
CA ALA A 647 15.36 13.02 -21.15
C ALA A 647 14.95 12.34 -22.45
N GLY A 648 14.02 11.40 -22.36
CA GLY A 648 13.41 10.82 -23.55
C GLY A 648 12.52 11.86 -24.18
N GLY A 649 12.88 12.36 -25.36
CA GLY A 649 11.98 13.16 -26.17
C GLY A 649 10.59 12.51 -26.20
N GLY A 650 9.58 13.32 -25.89
CA GLY A 650 8.20 12.90 -25.89
C GLY A 650 7.35 13.70 -26.87
N THR A 651 6.04 13.53 -26.81
CA THR A 651 5.09 14.09 -27.80
C THR A 651 4.27 15.26 -27.28
N THR A 652 4.54 15.75 -26.07
CA THR A 652 3.80 16.89 -25.50
C THR A 652 3.98 18.15 -26.33
N ASN A 653 2.89 18.83 -26.65
CA ASN A 653 2.96 20.12 -27.33
C ASN A 653 3.27 21.22 -26.31
N ILE A 654 4.19 22.13 -26.65
CA ILE A 654 4.57 23.24 -25.78
C ILE A 654 4.28 24.54 -26.50
N GLN A 655 3.50 25.41 -25.87
CA GLN A 655 3.23 26.74 -26.38
C GLN A 655 3.85 27.80 -25.47
N LEU A 656 4.73 28.63 -26.03
CA LEU A 656 5.39 29.75 -25.36
C LEU A 656 4.57 31.02 -25.59
N MET A 657 4.02 31.59 -24.51
CA MET A 657 3.11 32.74 -24.57
C MET A 657 3.39 33.80 -23.49
N GLY A 658 4.65 33.92 -23.07
CA GLY A 658 5.06 34.88 -22.06
C GLY A 658 4.72 36.32 -22.44
N THR A 659 4.49 37.15 -21.42
CA THR A 659 4.36 38.62 -21.57
C THR A 659 5.72 39.33 -21.45
N SER A 660 6.78 38.58 -21.19
CA SER A 660 8.19 38.99 -21.18
C SER A 660 8.98 38.09 -22.12
N GLY A 661 10.24 38.46 -22.38
CA GLY A 661 11.13 37.57 -23.12
C GLY A 661 11.30 36.25 -22.37
N GLN A 662 11.18 35.13 -23.10
CA GLN A 662 11.38 33.80 -22.54
C GLN A 662 12.70 33.22 -23.02
N THR A 663 13.31 32.36 -22.22
CA THR A 663 14.54 31.66 -22.57
C THR A 663 14.36 30.14 -22.61
N ILE A 664 15.18 29.49 -23.43
CA ILE A 664 15.24 28.04 -23.51
C ILE A 664 16.68 27.60 -23.23
N THR A 665 16.80 26.72 -22.25
CA THR A 665 18.08 26.15 -21.81
C THR A 665 18.00 24.62 -21.83
N GLN A 666 18.99 23.99 -22.47
CA GLN A 666 19.22 22.55 -22.51
C GLN A 666 20.65 22.26 -22.03
N ASN A 667 20.75 21.53 -20.92
CA ASN A 667 22.01 21.18 -20.26
C ASN A 667 22.32 19.68 -20.37
N ASN A 668 23.61 19.32 -20.48
CA ASN A 668 24.15 17.96 -20.31
C ASN A 668 23.55 16.81 -21.17
N GLU A 669 23.56 16.87 -22.51
CA GLU A 669 22.96 15.81 -23.37
C GLU A 669 21.45 15.53 -23.14
N ALA A 670 20.75 16.34 -22.33
CA ALA A 670 19.29 16.31 -22.29
C ALA A 670 18.71 16.51 -23.69
N LEU A 671 17.61 15.85 -24.03
CA LEU A 671 16.94 15.99 -25.32
C LEU A 671 15.61 16.71 -25.14
N PHE A 672 15.28 17.59 -26.09
CA PHE A 672 14.09 18.43 -25.98
C PHE A 672 12.84 17.63 -26.35
N PRO A 673 11.74 17.72 -25.57
CA PRO A 673 10.49 17.03 -25.89
C PRO A 673 9.67 17.79 -26.95
N GLY A 674 8.82 17.04 -27.65
CA GLY A 674 7.58 17.58 -28.18
C GLY A 674 7.32 17.28 -29.64
N SER A 675 6.09 16.93 -29.97
CA SER A 675 5.67 16.83 -31.37
C SER A 675 5.48 18.20 -32.02
N LEU A 676 4.98 19.18 -31.25
CA LEU A 676 4.80 20.57 -31.68
C LEU A 676 5.29 21.55 -30.62
N MET A 677 6.17 22.45 -31.00
CA MET A 677 6.55 23.62 -30.22
C MET A 677 6.04 24.87 -30.93
N THR A 678 5.23 25.68 -30.24
CA THR A 678 4.66 26.91 -30.78
C THR A 678 5.20 28.13 -30.04
N VAL A 679 5.85 29.03 -30.75
CA VAL A 679 6.27 30.35 -30.28
C VAL A 679 5.18 31.36 -30.61
N ASN A 680 4.50 31.85 -29.57
CA ASN A 680 3.44 32.85 -29.66
C ASN A 680 3.65 33.91 -28.57
N ASN A 681 4.86 34.46 -28.54
CA ASN A 681 5.29 35.44 -27.55
C ASN A 681 5.74 36.73 -28.27
N PRO A 682 4.95 37.82 -28.25
CA PRO A 682 5.26 39.06 -28.95
C PRO A 682 6.58 39.73 -28.52
N VAL A 683 7.08 39.44 -27.31
CA VAL A 683 8.35 39.98 -26.79
C VAL A 683 9.55 39.19 -27.30
N GLY A 684 9.35 37.92 -27.65
CA GLY A 684 10.36 37.04 -28.22
C GLY A 684 10.82 35.93 -27.28
N VAL A 685 11.48 34.94 -27.87
CA VAL A 685 12.03 33.76 -27.20
C VAL A 685 13.48 33.60 -27.66
N SER A 686 14.40 33.34 -26.74
CA SER A 686 15.83 33.20 -27.04
C SER A 686 16.42 31.87 -26.57
N LEU A 687 17.33 31.29 -27.35
CA LEU A 687 18.14 30.16 -26.91
C LEU A 687 19.33 30.62 -26.07
N LEU A 688 19.61 29.90 -24.98
CA LEU A 688 20.82 30.10 -24.15
C LEU A 688 21.83 28.96 -24.26
N THR A 689 21.45 27.87 -24.92
CA THR A 689 22.31 26.72 -25.23
C THR A 689 21.90 26.11 -26.57
N ASN A 690 22.73 25.19 -27.10
CA ASN A 690 22.30 24.36 -28.22
C ASN A 690 21.11 23.49 -27.79
N VAL A 691 20.11 23.39 -28.66
CA VAL A 691 18.93 22.55 -28.43
C VAL A 691 18.83 21.50 -29.55
N THR A 692 18.69 20.25 -29.13
CA THR A 692 18.55 19.08 -30.02
C THR A 692 17.29 18.29 -29.65
N PHE A 693 16.44 18.00 -30.64
CA PHE A 693 15.30 17.10 -30.49
C PHE A 693 15.70 15.63 -30.70
N GLN A 694 14.94 14.71 -30.08
CA GLN A 694 15.18 13.27 -30.19
C GLN A 694 14.28 12.60 -31.23
N GLY A 695 14.85 12.20 -32.36
CA GLY A 695 14.16 11.36 -33.35
C GLY A 695 13.44 12.17 -34.42
N THR A 696 12.24 11.71 -34.81
CA THR A 696 11.42 12.29 -35.88
C THR A 696 10.00 12.51 -35.36
N GLY A 697 9.26 13.47 -35.92
CA GLY A 697 7.92 13.90 -35.52
C GLY A 697 7.86 15.27 -34.84
N HIS A 698 8.90 16.10 -34.92
CA HIS A 698 9.02 17.41 -34.27
C HIS A 698 8.67 18.56 -35.24
N HIS A 699 7.79 19.45 -34.80
CA HIS A 699 7.38 20.65 -35.54
C HIS A 699 7.65 21.90 -34.72
N LEU A 700 8.32 22.90 -35.31
CA LEU A 700 8.38 24.26 -34.78
C LEU A 700 7.37 25.13 -35.52
N GLU A 701 6.54 25.85 -34.78
CA GLU A 701 5.64 26.87 -35.28
C GLU A 701 5.96 28.22 -34.63
N VAL A 702 6.20 29.26 -35.42
CA VAL A 702 6.42 30.63 -34.92
C VAL A 702 5.30 31.52 -35.45
N VAL A 703 4.42 31.94 -34.55
CA VAL A 703 3.17 32.66 -34.88
C VAL A 703 3.26 34.14 -34.52
N ASP A 704 3.93 34.47 -33.41
CA ASP A 704 4.13 35.85 -32.96
C ASP A 704 5.47 36.00 -32.23
N GLY A 705 6.09 37.17 -32.42
CA GLY A 705 7.41 37.52 -31.91
C GLY A 705 8.60 36.97 -32.68
N VAL A 706 9.78 37.12 -32.07
CA VAL A 706 11.06 36.68 -32.63
C VAL A 706 11.54 35.45 -31.87
N PHE A 707 11.79 34.34 -32.57
CA PHE A 707 12.55 33.21 -32.07
C PHE A 707 14.04 33.41 -32.40
N ASP A 708 14.83 33.81 -31.42
CA ASP A 708 16.25 34.17 -31.57
C ASP A 708 17.17 33.01 -31.17
N LEU A 709 17.92 32.50 -32.15
CA LEU A 709 18.90 31.43 -31.94
C LEU A 709 20.20 31.94 -31.30
N GLY A 710 20.49 33.24 -31.41
CA GLY A 710 21.74 33.83 -30.91
C GLY A 710 22.99 33.19 -31.54
N ALA A 711 23.78 32.50 -30.71
CA ALA A 711 24.98 31.75 -31.12
C ALA A 711 24.82 30.23 -31.00
N PHE A 712 23.58 29.76 -30.85
CA PHE A 712 23.27 28.37 -30.54
C PHE A 712 22.49 27.72 -31.66
N ASN A 713 22.67 26.40 -31.79
CA ASN A 713 22.05 25.61 -32.84
C ASN A 713 20.73 25.01 -32.36
N PHE A 714 19.77 24.94 -33.28
CA PHE A 714 18.46 24.32 -33.07
C PHE A 714 18.28 23.19 -34.09
N SER A 715 18.30 21.94 -33.64
CA SER A 715 18.55 20.79 -34.54
C SER A 715 17.60 19.61 -34.38
N ASN A 716 17.53 18.78 -35.42
CA ASN A 716 16.66 17.59 -35.53
C ASN A 716 15.14 17.89 -35.54
N ILE A 717 14.74 18.96 -36.22
CA ILE A 717 13.32 19.30 -36.40
C ILE A 717 12.85 18.73 -37.73
N ASP A 718 11.62 18.23 -37.85
CA ASP A 718 11.11 17.77 -39.14
C ASP A 718 10.58 18.92 -39.98
N ASN A 719 9.75 19.78 -39.41
CA ASN A 719 9.15 20.88 -40.16
C ASN A 719 9.18 22.19 -39.36
N VAL A 720 9.25 23.31 -40.08
CA VAL A 720 9.18 24.65 -39.51
C VAL A 720 8.05 25.42 -40.20
N THR A 721 7.14 26.02 -39.43
CA THR A 721 6.11 26.93 -39.94
C THR A 721 6.30 28.29 -39.32
N ILE A 722 6.31 29.34 -40.15
CA ILE A 722 6.43 30.73 -39.68
C ILE A 722 5.27 31.54 -40.26
N THR A 723 4.49 32.18 -39.39
CA THR A 723 3.36 33.02 -39.78
C THR A 723 3.61 34.43 -39.27
N SER A 724 3.53 35.42 -40.15
CA SER A 724 3.64 36.84 -39.76
C SER A 724 2.58 37.21 -38.72
N PRO A 725 2.93 37.94 -37.63
CA PRO A 725 4.17 38.70 -37.43
C PRO A 725 5.38 37.89 -36.89
N GLY A 726 5.26 36.58 -36.68
CA GLY A 726 6.35 35.71 -36.25
C GLY A 726 7.57 35.72 -37.17
N SER A 727 8.76 35.57 -36.58
CA SER A 727 10.05 35.48 -37.30
C SER A 727 11.10 34.68 -36.53
N VAL A 728 12.10 34.18 -37.25
CA VAL A 728 13.28 33.50 -36.67
C VAL A 728 14.51 34.37 -36.92
N ASN A 729 15.31 34.61 -35.89
CA ASN A 729 16.59 35.31 -36.00
C ASN A 729 17.75 34.32 -35.83
N GLU A 730 18.52 34.12 -36.90
CA GLU A 730 19.59 33.12 -36.94
C GLU A 730 20.96 33.65 -36.49
N ASN A 731 21.16 34.98 -36.39
CA ASN A 731 22.43 35.60 -35.97
C ASN A 731 23.71 34.80 -36.37
N THR A 732 24.26 33.99 -35.45
CA THR A 732 25.42 33.09 -35.67
C THR A 732 25.10 31.61 -35.42
N GLY A 733 23.87 31.27 -35.06
CA GLY A 733 23.41 29.89 -34.87
C GLY A 733 22.79 29.31 -36.14
N ASP A 734 22.82 27.99 -36.25
CA ASP A 734 22.24 27.26 -37.38
C ASP A 734 20.96 26.53 -36.96
N MET A 735 19.96 26.50 -37.85
CA MET A 735 18.76 25.68 -37.65
C MET A 735 18.80 24.48 -38.61
N THR A 736 18.81 23.26 -38.09
CA THR A 736 18.78 22.06 -38.94
C THR A 736 17.41 21.40 -38.89
N TRP A 737 16.76 21.32 -40.05
CA TRP A 737 15.50 20.61 -40.22
C TRP A 737 15.55 19.60 -41.39
N LEU A 738 14.84 18.48 -41.23
CA LEU A 738 14.86 17.35 -42.16
C LEU A 738 13.81 17.44 -43.27
N GLY A 739 12.73 18.17 -43.03
CA GLY A 739 11.58 18.30 -43.93
C GLY A 739 11.48 19.69 -44.54
N THR A 740 10.33 20.34 -44.37
CA THR A 740 10.02 21.59 -45.06
C THR A 740 9.92 22.78 -44.12
N CYS A 741 10.39 23.94 -44.59
CA CYS A 741 10.03 25.21 -43.99
C CYS A 741 8.93 25.88 -44.82
N THR A 742 7.86 26.32 -44.17
CA THR A 742 6.75 27.07 -44.76
C THR A 742 6.62 28.42 -44.08
N ALA A 743 6.69 29.51 -44.86
CA ALA A 743 6.47 30.86 -44.35
C ALA A 743 5.23 31.50 -45.00
N THR A 744 4.38 32.16 -44.21
CA THR A 744 3.16 32.82 -44.68
C THR A 744 3.02 34.24 -44.15
N GLY A 745 2.15 35.05 -44.77
CA GLY A 745 1.84 36.41 -44.29
C GLY A 745 2.97 37.43 -44.42
N GLY A 746 4.02 37.16 -45.21
CA GLY A 746 5.20 38.03 -45.36
C GLY A 746 6.39 37.64 -44.48
N ALA A 747 6.29 36.55 -43.71
CA ALA A 747 7.43 35.93 -43.06
C ALA A 747 8.38 35.28 -44.08
N SER A 748 9.61 34.99 -43.66
CA SER A 748 10.61 34.26 -44.45
C SER A 748 11.11 33.04 -43.69
N CYS A 749 11.44 31.98 -44.43
CA CYS A 749 12.12 30.85 -43.85
C CYS A 749 13.56 31.21 -43.45
N PRO A 750 14.08 30.55 -42.40
CA PRO A 750 15.48 30.68 -42.01
C PRO A 750 16.40 30.24 -43.17
N THR A 751 17.60 30.84 -43.27
CA THR A 751 18.52 30.65 -44.40
C THR A 751 19.74 29.78 -44.08
N ASN A 752 20.06 29.61 -42.80
CA ASN A 752 21.25 28.88 -42.32
C ASN A 752 20.91 27.49 -41.80
#